data_AF-A0A7X9IWZ1-F1
#
_entry.id   AF-A0A7X9IWZ1-F1
#
_cell.length_a   1.000
_cell.length_b   1.000
_cell.length_c   1.000
_cell.angle_alpha   90.00
_cell.angle_beta   90.00
_cell.angle_gamma   90.00
#
_symmetry.space_group_name_H-M   'P 1'
#
loop_
_entity.id
_entity.type
_entity.pdbx_description
1 polymer ?
#
loop_
_entity_poly.entity_id
_entity_poly.type
_entity_poly.pdbx_seq_one_letter_code
_entity_poly.pdbx_strand_id
1 'polypeptide(L)'
;MSCPRLAWLAALVAASAGACGDGSNGGDAGDVPSFDIACADGSPAVELRCPTELDLGCVAAAGAPVRYGVAAAACDGLPPAVACTPPDGSTFGPGEATVICTATAASGETATCSFGVRALPAGGFDLACAAPIEAACAGATTAVDVPAPAVVERCGSPLGPPVSDAPAGGFPPGATVVTFRASGEGGFTASCTTTVTVTDEAPPALRCPPPATVVRASAEAEATPPVVAATDACAGELPAAPSPATLPRGTWPVEYTATDPAGRTASCRTEVTVLDAFAVEGLRVARARLGAGDATTITLVWEPSAGSDATGYRVERAPDPSGPWTALATLGAAELRYTDPALPDAVVWYRIVTLAGTLDGGVSAPVRAMAVAAARYDLRRQRVPTIPFDTTLYGVVRHPLDLTRGPYPLVLLLHGNHGNCRPSWGGDDQCSQTQDHECHWPGFSTTPNAEGLAYLAETLAANGVVAVSVSGNAVNCRDDYIFERTELLLEHLRRWRTWVVSGGDPFGTTFVGRIDLARTGLVGHSRGGEAVSHGPARLAATPIPGVAIASVFAIAPTDYHEASPGAAAFAVVAPGCDGDVPTSHPIAIYDRSLQPPGRPRSQVFFVGANHNYFNTEWRYDDNQLERVCWERDQVGGEAQRGMLEPTLAAWVAGTLVPGGALEPFLRADGETPRGIEALAGVDLDLRWSHAAEERLTIDDLSGAGAPAVNLLGEANEQTGFSSVRACFENGCDASFDHPHDALLLSWDGGAGTARWSLGGLDASGHAALSFRVTSRISTLNDGLAEQEFAVRLVDGDGTVVEFPVSTVRRVPHLYAAEQRSEVLQTVRVPLEPLATWTPGFDRGVLDRFELGTGLAGHTRGSILVTDVELASY
;
A
#
# COMPACT_ATOMS: atom_id res chain seq x y z
N MET A 1 -2.53 67.89 20.07
CA MET A 1 -1.81 69.02 20.70
C MET A 1 -0.93 69.68 19.63
N SER A 2 -1.03 71.01 19.52
CA SER A 2 -0.03 71.92 18.95
C SER A 2 0.17 72.03 17.41
N CYS A 3 -0.32 73.15 16.88
CA CYS A 3 0.12 73.91 15.67
C CYS A 3 1.65 74.20 15.70
N PRO A 4 2.37 74.50 14.59
CA PRO A 4 2.23 75.73 13.76
C PRO A 4 2.36 75.46 12.22
N ARG A 5 1.91 76.28 11.24
CA ARG A 5 2.08 77.70 10.84
C ARG A 5 3.42 78.08 10.15
N LEU A 6 3.26 78.88 9.06
CA LEU A 6 4.21 79.70 8.27
C LEU A 6 4.87 79.02 7.05
N ALA A 7 5.15 79.65 5.90
CA ALA A 7 4.78 80.91 5.24
C ALA A 7 5.54 81.02 3.89
N TRP A 8 4.88 81.57 2.86
CA TRP A 8 5.36 82.52 1.83
C TRP A 8 6.73 82.33 1.12
N LEU A 9 6.76 82.39 -0.22
CA LEU A 9 7.07 83.63 -1.00
C LEU A 9 7.08 83.42 -2.52
N ALA A 10 6.67 84.48 -3.21
CA ALA A 10 6.62 84.67 -4.66
C ALA A 10 7.99 85.09 -5.25
N ALA A 11 8.17 84.97 -6.57
CA ALA A 11 8.23 86.12 -7.49
C ALA A 11 8.87 85.78 -8.86
N LEU A 12 8.20 86.28 -9.91
CA LEU A 12 8.65 86.81 -11.21
C LEU A 12 10.05 86.47 -11.74
N VAL A 13 10.12 86.09 -13.03
CA VAL A 13 10.82 86.87 -14.08
C VAL A 13 10.08 86.69 -15.42
N ALA A 14 9.82 87.81 -16.10
CA ALA A 14 9.36 87.90 -17.47
C ALA A 14 10.55 87.82 -18.45
N ALA A 15 10.39 87.20 -19.62
CA ALA A 15 11.16 87.56 -20.80
C ALA A 15 10.41 87.21 -22.09
N SER A 16 10.18 88.26 -22.85
CA SER A 16 9.74 88.33 -24.23
C SER A 16 10.82 87.88 -25.22
N ALA A 17 10.43 87.23 -26.30
CA ALA A 17 10.93 87.36 -27.69
C ALA A 17 10.45 86.10 -28.44
N GLY A 18 10.02 86.12 -29.69
CA GLY A 18 10.10 87.11 -30.75
C GLY A 18 9.93 86.30 -32.03
N ALA A 19 8.93 86.64 -32.83
CA ALA A 19 8.53 85.91 -34.02
C ALA A 19 9.69 85.75 -35.03
N CYS A 20 9.66 84.65 -35.77
CA CYS A 20 10.51 84.40 -36.93
C CYS A 20 10.39 85.55 -37.93
N GLY A 21 11.49 86.30 -38.08
CA GLY A 21 11.73 87.18 -39.20
C GLY A 21 12.34 86.38 -40.35
N ASP A 22 11.72 86.51 -41.51
CA ASP A 22 12.37 86.46 -42.81
C ASP A 22 13.64 87.32 -42.82
N GLY A 23 14.75 86.78 -43.32
CA GLY A 23 15.96 87.55 -43.43
C GLY A 23 17.17 86.72 -43.77
N SER A 24 17.55 86.76 -45.04
CA SER A 24 18.91 86.57 -45.51
C SER A 24 19.92 87.29 -44.61
N ASN A 25 20.50 86.60 -43.63
CA ASN A 25 21.64 87.08 -42.87
C ASN A 25 22.68 85.96 -42.86
N GLY A 26 23.65 86.05 -43.79
CA GLY A 26 24.95 85.46 -43.52
C GLY A 26 25.45 86.08 -42.21
N GLY A 27 25.94 85.25 -41.29
CA GLY A 27 26.54 85.73 -40.05
C GLY A 27 27.76 86.57 -40.38
N ASP A 28 27.55 87.84 -40.64
CA ASP A 28 28.61 88.81 -40.77
C ASP A 28 29.10 89.09 -39.34
N ALA A 29 30.35 88.75 -39.07
CA ALA A 29 31.05 89.33 -37.93
C ALA A 29 30.97 90.85 -38.14
N GLY A 30 30.16 91.55 -37.33
CA GLY A 30 29.94 92.99 -37.49
C GLY A 30 31.29 93.68 -37.68
N ASP A 31 31.40 94.50 -38.74
CA ASP A 31 32.67 95.06 -39.22
C ASP A 31 33.56 95.47 -38.04
N VAL A 32 34.69 94.78 -37.82
CA VAL A 32 35.66 95.24 -36.82
C VAL A 32 36.16 96.59 -37.33
N PRO A 33 35.89 97.70 -36.61
CA PRO A 33 36.16 99.02 -37.13
C PRO A 33 37.66 99.18 -37.40
N SER A 34 37.98 99.85 -38.52
CA SER A 34 39.35 100.21 -38.84
C SER A 34 39.97 100.98 -37.66
N PHE A 35 41.17 100.62 -37.27
CA PHE A 35 41.89 101.26 -36.18
C PHE A 35 43.26 101.74 -36.66
N ASP A 36 43.76 102.83 -36.08
CA ASP A 36 45.13 103.30 -36.29
C ASP A 36 46.03 102.70 -35.21
N ILE A 37 47.15 102.10 -35.60
CA ILE A 37 48.15 101.57 -34.68
C ILE A 37 49.06 102.72 -34.20
N ALA A 38 49.31 102.80 -32.89
CA ALA A 38 50.16 103.85 -32.31
C ALA A 38 51.64 103.45 -32.38
N CYS A 39 52.36 104.00 -33.36
CA CYS A 39 53.74 103.62 -33.65
C CYS A 39 54.73 104.36 -32.76
N ALA A 40 55.11 103.73 -31.65
CA ALA A 40 56.17 104.17 -30.75
C ALA A 40 57.29 103.13 -30.67
N ASP A 41 58.51 103.54 -30.30
CA ASP A 41 59.65 102.63 -30.15
C ASP A 41 59.31 101.51 -29.14
N GLY A 42 59.26 100.26 -29.63
CA GLY A 42 58.93 99.06 -28.84
C GLY A 42 57.49 98.52 -28.96
N SER A 43 56.63 99.15 -29.76
CA SER A 43 55.28 98.63 -30.11
C SER A 43 55.33 97.64 -31.30
N PRO A 44 54.37 96.69 -31.42
CA PRO A 44 54.36 95.74 -32.54
C PRO A 44 54.15 96.48 -33.86
N ALA A 45 54.93 96.12 -34.89
CA ALA A 45 54.88 96.77 -36.21
C ALA A 45 53.56 96.52 -36.98
N VAL A 46 52.83 95.45 -36.61
CA VAL A 46 51.52 95.04 -37.17
C VAL A 46 50.61 94.56 -36.04
N GLU A 47 49.35 95.00 -36.06
CA GLU A 47 48.29 94.48 -35.18
C GLU A 47 47.14 93.91 -36.03
N LEU A 48 46.61 92.75 -35.61
CA LEU A 48 45.47 92.08 -36.23
C LEU A 48 44.42 91.80 -35.15
N ARG A 49 43.16 92.19 -35.41
CA ARG A 49 42.02 91.93 -34.53
C ARG A 49 41.05 90.97 -35.19
N CYS A 50 40.85 89.82 -34.54
CA CYS A 50 39.82 88.84 -34.87
C CYS A 50 38.60 88.98 -33.92
N PRO A 51 37.40 88.55 -34.35
CA PRO A 51 36.32 88.24 -33.41
C PRO A 51 36.74 87.13 -32.44
N THR A 52 36.06 87.01 -31.30
CA THR A 52 36.35 85.99 -30.28
C THR A 52 35.75 84.62 -30.61
N GLU A 53 34.54 84.59 -31.16
CA GLU A 53 33.82 83.40 -31.65
C GLU A 53 32.71 83.87 -32.62
N LEU A 54 32.38 83.05 -33.63
CA LEU A 54 31.25 83.26 -34.53
C LEU A 54 30.23 82.12 -34.36
N ASP A 55 29.11 82.42 -33.71
CA ASP A 55 27.96 81.51 -33.66
C ASP A 55 27.05 81.77 -34.86
N LEU A 56 26.94 80.80 -35.75
CA LEU A 56 26.15 80.88 -36.97
C LEU A 56 24.68 80.51 -36.74
N GLY A 57 24.31 80.13 -35.51
CA GLY A 57 22.97 79.63 -35.20
C GLY A 57 22.65 78.37 -35.99
N CYS A 58 21.44 78.29 -36.53
CA CYS A 58 20.94 77.11 -37.23
C CYS A 58 21.32 77.14 -38.71
N VAL A 59 22.18 76.20 -39.15
CA VAL A 59 22.60 76.09 -40.55
C VAL A 59 22.12 74.77 -41.16
N ALA A 60 21.70 74.80 -42.42
CA ALA A 60 21.37 73.59 -43.17
C ALA A 60 22.59 72.67 -43.29
N ALA A 61 22.39 71.39 -43.62
CA ALA A 61 23.49 70.44 -43.81
C ALA A 61 24.52 70.90 -44.86
N ALA A 62 24.12 71.75 -45.80
CA ALA A 62 25.01 72.37 -46.79
C ALA A 62 25.93 73.48 -46.24
N GLY A 63 25.70 73.93 -44.99
CA GLY A 63 26.44 75.00 -44.32
C GLY A 63 26.06 76.41 -44.77
N ALA A 64 26.59 77.42 -44.07
CA ALA A 64 26.40 78.84 -44.40
C ALA A 64 27.76 79.54 -44.62
N PRO A 65 27.91 80.41 -45.66
CA PRO A 65 29.11 81.21 -45.84
C PRO A 65 29.21 82.28 -44.75
N VAL A 66 30.42 82.49 -44.25
CA VAL A 66 30.69 83.38 -43.10
C VAL A 66 31.72 84.42 -43.50
N ARG A 67 31.45 85.68 -43.17
CA ARG A 67 32.46 86.74 -43.22
C ARG A 67 33.05 86.95 -41.83
N TYR A 68 34.36 86.89 -41.76
CA TYR A 68 35.11 86.94 -40.50
C TYR A 68 35.30 88.35 -39.95
N GLY A 69 35.12 89.38 -40.79
CA GLY A 69 35.15 90.79 -40.38
C GLY A 69 36.46 91.19 -39.68
N VAL A 70 37.61 90.67 -40.10
CA VAL A 70 38.91 90.94 -39.46
C VAL A 70 39.48 92.30 -39.85
N ALA A 71 40.12 92.99 -38.91
CA ALA A 71 40.78 94.29 -39.16
C ALA A 71 42.27 94.24 -38.81
N ALA A 72 43.11 94.85 -39.64
CA ALA A 72 44.55 94.93 -39.45
C ALA A 72 45.11 96.31 -39.77
N ALA A 73 46.15 96.73 -39.04
CA ALA A 73 46.87 97.99 -39.26
C ALA A 73 48.38 97.80 -39.07
N ALA A 74 49.19 98.60 -39.79
CA ALA A 74 50.65 98.53 -39.78
C ALA A 74 51.29 99.93 -39.65
N CYS A 75 52.48 99.98 -39.07
CA CYS A 75 53.18 101.23 -38.76
C CYS A 75 53.90 101.90 -39.94
N ASP A 76 53.97 101.23 -41.09
CA ASP A 76 54.61 101.70 -42.32
C ASP A 76 53.67 102.57 -43.19
N GLY A 77 52.41 102.77 -42.75
CA GLY A 77 51.42 103.60 -43.43
C GLY A 77 50.79 102.94 -44.67
N LEU A 78 51.06 101.65 -44.90
CA LEU A 78 50.43 100.85 -45.96
C LEU A 78 49.48 99.80 -45.36
N PRO A 79 48.34 99.48 -46.00
CA PRO A 79 47.43 98.47 -45.50
C PRO A 79 48.09 97.07 -45.55
N PRO A 80 48.19 96.34 -44.42
CA PRO A 80 48.78 95.00 -44.38
C PRO A 80 47.91 93.97 -45.12
N ALA A 81 48.54 92.97 -45.74
CA ALA A 81 47.82 91.88 -46.42
C ALA A 81 47.30 90.87 -45.39
N VAL A 82 45.97 90.64 -45.36
CA VAL A 82 45.33 89.69 -44.44
C VAL A 82 44.91 88.42 -45.18
N ALA A 83 45.28 87.26 -44.65
CA ALA A 83 44.87 85.95 -45.14
C ALA A 83 44.35 85.08 -43.99
N CYS A 84 43.17 84.48 -44.17
CA CYS A 84 42.56 83.55 -43.22
C CYS A 84 42.52 82.12 -43.78
N THR A 85 42.59 81.13 -42.91
CA THR A 85 42.36 79.71 -43.24
C THR A 85 41.33 79.13 -42.27
N PRO A 86 40.17 78.65 -42.75
CA PRO A 86 39.65 78.78 -44.12
C PRO A 86 39.57 80.26 -44.60
N PRO A 87 39.53 80.55 -45.92
CA PRO A 87 39.46 81.91 -46.44
C PRO A 87 38.18 82.65 -46.02
N ASP A 88 38.25 83.98 -45.92
CA ASP A 88 37.08 84.81 -45.63
C ASP A 88 35.96 84.58 -46.67
N GLY A 89 34.74 84.32 -46.20
CA GLY A 89 33.61 83.85 -47.03
C GLY A 89 33.42 82.33 -47.09
N SER A 90 34.24 81.52 -46.41
CA SER A 90 34.08 80.05 -46.41
C SER A 90 32.78 79.58 -45.77
N THR A 91 32.28 78.44 -46.26
CA THR A 91 31.03 77.82 -45.79
C THR A 91 31.29 76.82 -44.66
N PHE A 92 30.61 76.97 -43.53
CA PHE A 92 30.70 76.05 -42.40
C PHE A 92 29.39 75.27 -42.24
N GLY A 93 29.50 73.94 -42.23
CA GLY A 93 28.40 73.03 -41.89
C GLY A 93 28.16 72.96 -40.37
N PRO A 94 27.11 72.24 -39.93
CA PRO A 94 26.83 72.04 -38.51
C PRO A 94 28.02 71.40 -37.77
N GLY A 95 28.36 71.92 -36.59
CA GLY A 95 29.52 71.51 -35.79
C GLY A 95 30.36 72.69 -35.31
N GLU A 96 31.57 72.39 -34.83
CA GLU A 96 32.56 73.40 -34.42
C GLU A 96 33.75 73.37 -35.38
N ALA A 97 34.22 74.54 -35.79
CA ALA A 97 35.39 74.73 -36.65
C ALA A 97 36.25 75.91 -36.15
N THR A 98 37.52 75.97 -36.52
CA THR A 98 38.43 77.05 -36.10
C THR A 98 38.97 77.79 -37.32
N VAL A 99 38.95 79.12 -37.28
CA VAL A 99 39.54 80.00 -38.30
C VAL A 99 40.80 80.63 -37.74
N ILE A 100 41.87 80.68 -38.54
CA ILE A 100 43.14 81.34 -38.20
C ILE A 100 43.45 82.39 -39.26
N CYS A 101 43.66 83.64 -38.85
CA CYS A 101 43.97 84.77 -39.72
C CYS A 101 45.38 85.31 -39.44
N THR A 102 46.08 85.71 -40.50
CA THR A 102 47.43 86.30 -40.47
C THR A 102 47.46 87.60 -41.27
N ALA A 103 47.95 88.69 -40.68
CA ALA A 103 48.25 89.95 -41.35
C ALA A 103 49.76 90.09 -41.55
N THR A 104 50.19 90.63 -42.70
CA THR A 104 51.61 90.84 -43.06
C THR A 104 51.82 92.29 -43.53
N ALA A 105 52.76 93.03 -42.92
CA ALA A 105 53.17 94.37 -43.36
C ALA A 105 54.10 94.33 -44.58
N ALA A 106 54.29 95.47 -45.25
CA ALA A 106 55.19 95.57 -46.41
C ALA A 106 56.67 95.43 -46.00
N SER A 107 57.00 95.74 -44.74
CA SER A 107 58.29 95.47 -44.09
C SER A 107 58.55 93.98 -43.80
N GLY A 108 57.53 93.12 -43.89
CA GLY A 108 57.63 91.67 -43.73
C GLY A 108 57.26 91.13 -42.34
N GLU A 109 56.91 91.99 -41.37
CA GLU A 109 56.41 91.55 -40.06
C GLU A 109 54.97 91.04 -40.12
N THR A 110 54.61 90.08 -39.25
CA THR A 110 53.29 89.42 -39.25
C THR A 110 52.61 89.41 -37.88
N ALA A 111 51.27 89.49 -37.87
CA ALA A 111 50.43 89.27 -36.69
C ALA A 111 49.36 88.20 -36.97
N THR A 112 49.07 87.32 -36.00
CA THR A 112 48.11 86.21 -36.15
C THR A 112 47.06 86.19 -35.03
N CYS A 113 45.82 85.81 -35.36
CA CYS A 113 44.78 85.47 -34.38
C CYS A 113 43.90 84.32 -34.87
N SER A 114 43.19 83.67 -33.94
CA SER A 114 42.29 82.54 -34.22
C SER A 114 41.01 82.62 -33.40
N PHE A 115 39.90 82.10 -33.95
CA PHE A 115 38.60 82.05 -33.28
C PHE A 115 37.77 80.84 -33.73
N GLY A 116 36.81 80.43 -32.89
CA GLY A 116 35.88 79.35 -33.20
C GLY A 116 34.70 79.81 -34.05
N VAL A 117 34.19 78.92 -34.89
CA VAL A 117 32.92 79.03 -35.61
C VAL A 117 32.05 77.86 -35.17
N ARG A 118 30.90 78.16 -34.57
CA ARG A 118 29.96 77.15 -34.05
C ARG A 118 28.65 77.23 -34.82
N ALA A 119 28.11 76.09 -35.23
CA ALA A 119 26.87 76.02 -36.00
C ALA A 119 26.01 74.82 -35.57
N LEU A 120 24.73 75.05 -35.30
CA LEU A 120 23.76 74.00 -34.97
C LEU A 120 23.06 73.50 -36.25
N PRO A 121 22.73 72.20 -36.35
CA PRO A 121 22.02 71.69 -37.52
C PRO A 121 20.56 72.17 -37.58
N ALA A 122 20.17 72.73 -38.72
CA ALA A 122 18.77 73.05 -39.02
C ALA A 122 17.91 71.78 -39.03
N GLY A 123 16.79 71.79 -38.31
CA GLY A 123 15.92 70.64 -38.07
C GLY A 123 16.16 69.91 -36.74
N GLY A 124 17.20 70.27 -35.97
CA GLY A 124 17.52 69.62 -34.70
C GLY A 124 16.61 70.03 -33.54
N PHE A 125 16.16 69.05 -32.76
CA PHE A 125 15.36 69.21 -31.53
C PHE A 125 15.66 68.03 -30.59
N ASP A 126 15.39 68.19 -29.29
CA ASP A 126 15.49 67.11 -28.30
C ASP A 126 14.12 66.79 -27.67
N LEU A 127 13.99 65.59 -27.11
CA LEU A 127 12.86 65.21 -26.27
C LEU A 127 13.30 65.12 -24.80
N ALA A 128 12.57 65.80 -23.92
CA ALA A 128 12.74 65.70 -22.47
C ALA A 128 11.61 64.86 -21.88
N CYS A 129 11.89 63.59 -21.61
CA CYS A 129 10.96 62.68 -20.95
C CYS A 129 10.82 63.03 -19.46
N ALA A 130 9.66 62.72 -18.89
CA ALA A 130 9.44 62.83 -17.45
C ALA A 130 10.36 61.91 -16.64
N ALA A 131 10.58 62.24 -15.37
CA ALA A 131 11.24 61.36 -14.41
C ALA A 131 10.52 59.99 -14.30
N PRO A 132 11.18 58.94 -13.77
CA PRO A 132 10.54 57.63 -13.58
C PRO A 132 9.20 57.74 -12.82
N ILE A 133 8.23 56.94 -13.24
CA ILE A 133 6.86 56.94 -12.71
C ILE A 133 6.65 55.67 -11.89
N GLU A 134 6.22 55.83 -10.65
CA GLU A 134 5.84 54.71 -9.77
C GLU A 134 4.31 54.62 -9.71
N ALA A 135 3.77 53.42 -9.85
CA ALA A 135 2.33 53.17 -9.78
C ALA A 135 2.04 51.90 -8.98
N ALA A 136 0.98 51.94 -8.16
CA ALA A 136 0.50 50.73 -7.48
C ALA A 136 -0.20 49.81 -8.49
N CYS A 137 0.04 48.51 -8.37
CA CYS A 137 -0.62 47.52 -9.19
C CYS A 137 -2.15 47.51 -8.98
N ALA A 138 -2.92 47.40 -10.07
CA ALA A 138 -4.38 47.36 -10.05
C ALA A 138 -4.99 46.12 -10.74
N GLY A 139 -4.16 45.14 -11.11
CA GLY A 139 -4.58 43.98 -11.90
C GLY A 139 -3.40 43.38 -12.67
N ALA A 140 -3.69 42.48 -13.61
CA ALA A 140 -2.70 41.93 -14.55
C ALA A 140 -1.97 43.04 -15.35
N THR A 141 -2.62 44.19 -15.53
CA THR A 141 -2.06 45.41 -16.11
C THR A 141 -2.61 46.63 -15.38
N THR A 142 -1.76 47.62 -15.14
CA THR A 142 -2.13 48.91 -14.53
C THR A 142 -2.16 50.01 -15.59
N ALA A 143 -3.27 50.73 -15.68
CA ALA A 143 -3.33 51.94 -16.49
C ALA A 143 -2.52 53.04 -15.80
N VAL A 144 -1.42 53.46 -16.43
CA VAL A 144 -0.57 54.57 -15.96
C VAL A 144 -0.58 55.64 -17.04
N ASP A 145 -0.93 56.86 -16.65
CA ASP A 145 -0.85 58.01 -17.54
C ASP A 145 0.62 58.41 -17.70
N VAL A 146 1.20 58.14 -18.87
CA VAL A 146 2.58 58.52 -19.19
C VAL A 146 2.55 59.86 -19.93
N PRO A 147 2.97 60.96 -19.29
CA PRO A 147 2.92 62.27 -19.91
C PRO A 147 3.82 62.32 -21.15
N ALA A 148 3.33 62.96 -22.21
CA ALA A 148 4.11 63.19 -23.42
C ALA A 148 5.40 63.99 -23.09
N PRO A 149 6.54 63.66 -23.71
CA PRO A 149 7.80 64.36 -23.45
C PRO A 149 7.70 65.81 -23.93
N ALA A 150 8.36 66.71 -23.20
CA ALA A 150 8.49 68.09 -23.62
C ALA A 150 9.45 68.18 -24.82
N VAL A 151 9.05 68.88 -25.87
CA VAL A 151 9.92 69.17 -27.02
C VAL A 151 10.80 70.35 -26.64
N VAL A 152 12.11 70.13 -26.65
CA VAL A 152 13.10 71.19 -26.47
C VAL A 152 13.56 71.60 -27.86
N GLU A 153 12.93 72.66 -28.38
CA GLU A 153 13.27 73.22 -29.69
C GLU A 153 14.68 73.80 -29.64
N ARG A 154 15.49 73.44 -30.65
CA ARG A 154 16.79 74.08 -30.86
C ARG A 154 16.81 74.82 -32.19
N CYS A 155 16.69 74.05 -33.27
CA CYS A 155 16.80 74.53 -34.65
C CYS A 155 15.72 73.95 -35.56
N GLY A 156 14.65 73.41 -34.98
CA GLY A 156 13.49 72.85 -35.66
C GLY A 156 12.47 72.31 -34.65
N SER A 157 11.33 71.90 -35.18
CA SER A 157 10.25 71.25 -34.43
C SER A 157 9.94 69.90 -35.08
N PRO A 158 9.42 68.91 -34.33
CA PRO A 158 9.05 67.63 -34.91
C PRO A 158 7.88 67.76 -35.91
N LEU A 159 7.85 66.89 -36.92
CA LEU A 159 6.83 66.81 -37.98
C LEU A 159 5.46 66.31 -37.48
N GLY A 160 5.34 66.02 -36.18
CA GLY A 160 4.15 65.54 -35.52
C GLY A 160 4.39 65.33 -34.03
N PRO A 161 3.35 64.99 -33.25
CA PRO A 161 3.52 64.67 -31.83
C PRO A 161 4.45 63.45 -31.66
N PRO A 162 5.29 63.40 -30.61
CA PRO A 162 6.10 62.23 -30.30
C PRO A 162 5.24 60.97 -30.17
N VAL A 163 5.68 59.87 -30.78
CA VAL A 163 5.02 58.57 -30.70
C VAL A 163 5.64 57.78 -29.56
N SER A 164 4.79 57.12 -28.77
CA SER A 164 5.19 56.28 -27.64
C SER A 164 5.06 54.80 -27.99
N ASP A 165 5.95 53.96 -27.44
CA ASP A 165 5.81 52.50 -27.41
C ASP A 165 5.09 51.99 -26.14
N ALA A 166 4.48 52.89 -25.34
CA ALA A 166 3.73 52.51 -24.15
C ALA A 166 2.67 51.44 -24.48
N PRO A 167 2.56 50.36 -23.68
CA PRO A 167 1.62 49.28 -23.97
C PRO A 167 0.17 49.78 -23.92
N ALA A 168 -0.56 49.63 -25.03
CA ALA A 168 -1.96 50.08 -25.12
C ALA A 168 -2.90 49.36 -24.14
N GLY A 169 -2.52 48.18 -23.66
CA GLY A 169 -3.26 47.40 -22.65
C GLY A 169 -2.95 47.78 -21.19
N GLY A 170 -2.05 48.74 -20.94
CA GLY A 170 -1.54 49.06 -19.60
C GLY A 170 -0.23 48.34 -19.26
N PHE A 171 0.38 48.71 -18.14
CA PHE A 171 1.70 48.27 -17.72
C PHE A 171 1.62 47.01 -16.84
N PRO A 172 2.38 45.94 -17.16
CA PRO A 172 2.46 44.78 -16.28
C PRO A 172 3.23 45.13 -14.99
N PRO A 173 3.07 44.34 -13.91
CA PRO A 173 3.90 44.46 -12.71
C PRO A 173 5.41 44.44 -13.03
N GLY A 174 6.18 45.30 -12.36
CA GLY A 174 7.62 45.48 -12.58
C GLY A 174 7.96 46.73 -13.40
N ALA A 175 9.22 46.83 -13.83
CA ALA A 175 9.73 47.98 -14.57
C ALA A 175 9.54 47.81 -16.09
N THR A 176 8.83 48.75 -16.70
CA THR A 176 8.67 48.86 -18.16
C THR A 176 9.33 50.15 -18.64
N VAL A 177 10.26 50.04 -19.60
CA VAL A 177 10.88 51.21 -20.22
C VAL A 177 10.00 51.66 -21.40
N VAL A 178 9.56 52.91 -21.35
CA VAL A 178 8.79 53.57 -22.42
C VAL A 178 9.72 54.48 -23.21
N THR A 179 9.81 54.24 -24.51
CA THR A 179 10.58 55.04 -25.46
C THR A 179 9.64 55.95 -26.25
N PHE A 180 9.90 57.25 -26.19
CA PHE A 180 9.28 58.21 -27.10
C PHE A 180 10.20 58.49 -28.27
N ARG A 181 9.63 58.56 -29.47
CA ARG A 181 10.34 58.89 -30.71
C ARG A 181 9.60 59.96 -31.47
N ALA A 182 10.35 60.93 -31.98
CA ALA A 182 9.82 61.94 -32.89
C ALA A 182 10.77 62.11 -34.07
N SER A 183 10.19 62.42 -35.24
CA SER A 183 10.93 62.72 -36.46
C SER A 183 10.66 64.17 -36.85
N GLY A 184 11.71 64.87 -37.27
CA GLY A 184 11.66 66.23 -37.77
C GLY A 184 12.05 66.31 -39.24
N GLU A 185 12.04 67.53 -39.76
CA GLU A 185 12.48 67.81 -41.12
C GLU A 185 13.95 67.41 -41.35
N GLY A 186 14.29 67.08 -42.60
CA GLY A 186 15.67 66.71 -42.95
C GLY A 186 16.15 65.35 -42.43
N GLY A 187 15.25 64.51 -41.89
CA GLY A 187 15.58 63.17 -41.39
C GLY A 187 16.09 63.14 -39.94
N PHE A 188 15.99 64.26 -39.21
CA PHE A 188 16.34 64.30 -37.79
C PHE A 188 15.38 63.45 -36.96
N THR A 189 15.93 62.69 -36.01
CA THR A 189 15.15 61.91 -35.04
C THR A 189 15.67 62.17 -33.64
N ALA A 190 14.74 62.38 -32.70
CA ALA A 190 15.04 62.46 -31.28
C ALA A 190 14.30 61.35 -30.55
N SER A 191 14.95 60.81 -29.52
CA SER A 191 14.37 59.80 -28.65
C SER A 191 14.70 60.08 -27.20
N CYS A 192 13.75 59.86 -26.30
CA CYS A 192 14.00 59.80 -24.87
C CYS A 192 13.25 58.61 -24.27
N THR A 193 13.67 58.19 -23.08
CA THR A 193 13.05 57.09 -22.35
C THR A 193 12.62 57.53 -20.97
N THR A 194 11.49 57.01 -20.48
CA THR A 194 11.12 57.03 -19.07
C THR A 194 10.81 55.61 -18.62
N THR A 195 10.95 55.32 -17.33
CA THR A 195 10.64 54.00 -16.76
C THR A 195 9.36 54.11 -15.95
N VAL A 196 8.40 53.23 -16.23
CA VAL A 196 7.21 53.02 -15.41
C VAL A 196 7.44 51.78 -14.56
N THR A 197 7.49 51.95 -13.24
CA THR A 197 7.58 50.84 -12.28
C THR A 197 6.20 50.61 -11.68
N VAL A 198 5.61 49.44 -11.91
CA VAL A 198 4.38 49.01 -11.25
C VAL A 198 4.74 48.13 -10.06
N THR A 199 4.53 48.62 -8.84
CA THR A 199 4.76 47.88 -7.61
C THR A 199 3.47 47.24 -7.13
N ASP A 200 3.51 45.93 -6.93
CA ASP A 200 2.53 45.28 -6.08
C ASP A 200 2.71 45.83 -4.65
N GLU A 201 1.61 46.05 -3.92
CA GLU A 201 1.53 46.52 -2.53
C GLU A 201 0.59 45.68 -1.66
N ALA A 202 -0.23 44.80 -2.25
CA ALA A 202 -1.28 44.07 -1.56
C ALA A 202 -0.88 42.60 -1.35
N PRO A 203 -1.13 42.00 -0.18
CA PRO A 203 -0.97 40.57 -0.02
C PRO A 203 -2.05 39.80 -0.81
N PRO A 204 -1.81 38.52 -1.14
CA PRO A 204 -2.79 37.70 -1.84
C PRO A 204 -4.07 37.50 -1.02
N ALA A 205 -5.21 37.39 -1.71
CA ALA A 205 -6.47 36.99 -1.10
C ALA A 205 -6.51 35.48 -0.87
N LEU A 206 -6.55 35.07 0.40
CA LEU A 206 -6.61 33.68 0.84
C LEU A 206 -7.86 33.47 1.71
N ARG A 207 -8.69 32.48 1.37
CA ARG A 207 -9.88 32.12 2.16
C ARG A 207 -9.72 30.72 2.74
N CYS A 208 -9.89 30.62 4.05
CA CYS A 208 -9.76 29.34 4.73
C CYS A 208 -10.90 28.36 4.41
N PRO A 209 -10.58 27.08 4.21
CA PRO A 209 -11.59 26.04 4.07
C PRO A 209 -12.26 25.81 5.44
N PRO A 210 -13.53 25.35 5.44
CA PRO A 210 -14.17 24.92 6.68
C PRO A 210 -13.41 23.74 7.32
N PRO A 211 -13.61 23.47 8.62
CA PRO A 211 -13.05 22.28 9.25
C PRO A 211 -13.43 21.02 8.48
N ALA A 212 -12.47 20.10 8.32
CA ALA A 212 -12.64 18.90 7.51
C ALA A 212 -12.21 17.64 8.27
N THR A 213 -12.77 16.51 7.87
CA THR A 213 -12.35 15.19 8.36
C THR A 213 -11.81 14.38 7.19
N VAL A 214 -10.65 13.77 7.38
CA VAL A 214 -9.99 12.86 6.44
C VAL A 214 -9.86 11.49 7.09
N VAL A 215 -10.06 10.43 6.32
CA VAL A 215 -9.94 9.05 6.80
C VAL A 215 -8.73 8.41 6.13
N ARG A 216 -7.85 7.82 6.94
CA ARG A 216 -6.76 6.97 6.45
C ARG A 216 -7.29 5.56 6.23
N ALA A 217 -7.07 5.06 5.02
CA ALA A 217 -7.56 3.76 4.56
C ALA A 217 -6.60 2.59 4.88
N SER A 218 -5.35 2.87 5.26
CA SER A 218 -4.37 1.91 5.76
C SER A 218 -3.43 2.59 6.75
N ALA A 219 -2.61 1.79 7.47
CA ALA A 219 -1.67 2.31 8.46
C ALA A 219 -0.54 3.14 7.81
N GLU A 220 -0.18 2.83 6.56
CA GLU A 220 0.88 3.46 5.77
C GLU A 220 0.37 4.70 5.01
N ALA A 221 -0.95 4.87 4.89
CA ALA A 221 -1.52 6.01 4.20
C ALA A 221 -1.17 7.31 4.94
N GLU A 222 -0.69 8.31 4.20
CA GLU A 222 -0.51 9.67 4.72
C GLU A 222 -1.79 10.49 4.47
N ALA A 223 -2.28 11.19 5.49
CA ALA A 223 -3.36 12.15 5.32
C ALA A 223 -2.75 13.52 5.00
N THR A 224 -3.18 14.12 3.88
CA THR A 224 -2.80 15.48 3.50
C THR A 224 -3.98 16.44 3.73
N PRO A 225 -3.74 17.69 4.16
CA PRO A 225 -4.78 18.71 4.22
C PRO A 225 -5.41 18.98 2.84
N PRO A 226 -6.69 19.44 2.79
CA PRO A 226 -7.34 19.81 1.53
C PRO A 226 -6.62 20.98 0.83
N VAL A 227 -6.60 20.98 -0.50
CA VAL A 227 -5.96 22.06 -1.27
C VAL A 227 -6.77 23.36 -1.14
N VAL A 228 -6.07 24.48 -0.96
CA VAL A 228 -6.66 25.83 -0.87
C VAL A 228 -6.09 26.69 -2.00
N ALA A 229 -6.97 27.44 -2.66
CA ALA A 229 -6.57 28.41 -3.68
C ALA A 229 -6.36 29.80 -3.05
N ALA A 230 -5.31 30.50 -3.49
CA ALA A 230 -5.09 31.91 -3.23
C ALA A 230 -5.10 32.68 -4.56
N THR A 231 -5.57 33.92 -4.53
CA THR A 231 -5.58 34.78 -5.72
C THR A 231 -5.04 36.15 -5.38
N ASP A 232 -4.21 36.69 -6.23
CA ASP A 232 -3.69 38.04 -6.15
C ASP A 232 -4.09 38.85 -7.40
N ALA A 233 -4.29 40.16 -7.21
CA ALA A 233 -4.69 41.03 -8.32
C ALA A 233 -3.59 41.17 -9.39
N CYS A 234 -2.33 41.16 -8.97
CA CYS A 234 -1.14 41.38 -9.79
C CYS A 234 -0.57 40.08 -10.34
N ALA A 235 -0.59 39.02 -9.52
CA ALA A 235 0.02 37.74 -9.83
C ALA A 235 -0.99 36.66 -10.27
N GLY A 236 -2.30 36.86 -10.09
CA GLY A 236 -3.33 35.88 -10.44
C GLY A 236 -3.42 34.74 -9.42
N GLU A 237 -3.61 33.50 -9.88
CA GLU A 237 -3.68 32.33 -8.97
C GLU A 237 -2.32 32.00 -8.37
N LEU A 238 -2.31 31.75 -7.06
CA LEU A 238 -1.11 31.45 -6.28
C LEU A 238 -1.29 30.15 -5.47
N PRO A 239 -0.23 29.36 -5.30
CA PRO A 239 -0.26 28.20 -4.42
C PRO A 239 -0.33 28.62 -2.94
N ALA A 240 -1.16 27.94 -2.16
CA ALA A 240 -1.17 28.06 -0.70
C ALA A 240 -0.57 26.80 -0.08
N ALA A 241 0.56 26.95 0.61
CA ALA A 241 1.26 25.83 1.24
C ALA A 241 0.68 25.54 2.64
N PRO A 242 0.24 24.30 2.93
CA PRO A 242 -0.18 23.90 4.26
C PRO A 242 1.00 23.59 5.18
N SER A 243 0.86 23.89 6.47
CA SER A 243 1.76 23.46 7.53
C SER A 243 0.96 22.97 8.75
N PRO A 244 1.15 21.72 9.22
CA PRO A 244 1.95 20.66 8.60
C PRO A 244 1.33 20.11 7.30
N ALA A 245 2.16 19.61 6.38
CA ALA A 245 1.73 19.06 5.09
C ALA A 245 1.23 17.60 5.16
N THR A 246 1.65 16.86 6.19
CA THR A 246 1.26 15.48 6.49
C THR A 246 0.68 15.41 7.90
N LEU A 247 -0.46 14.76 8.05
CA LEU A 247 -1.20 14.70 9.30
C LEU A 247 -1.31 13.25 9.78
N PRO A 248 -0.74 12.89 10.94
CA PRO A 248 -1.04 11.60 11.57
C PRO A 248 -2.44 11.64 12.20
N ARG A 249 -2.91 10.51 12.75
CA ARG A 249 -4.22 10.44 13.43
C ARG A 249 -4.37 11.54 14.50
N GLY A 250 -5.55 12.16 14.55
CA GLY A 250 -5.89 13.20 15.52
C GLY A 250 -6.39 14.49 14.87
N THR A 251 -6.66 15.50 15.68
CA THR A 251 -7.07 16.82 15.20
C THR A 251 -5.88 17.75 15.14
N TRP A 252 -5.63 18.32 13.96
CA TRP A 252 -4.48 19.16 13.68
C TRP A 252 -4.93 20.55 13.22
N PRO A 253 -4.37 21.62 13.81
CA PRO A 253 -4.47 22.92 13.21
C PRO A 253 -3.57 22.99 11.97
N VAL A 254 -4.16 23.33 10.82
CA VAL A 254 -3.41 23.53 9.57
C VAL A 254 -3.40 25.01 9.23
N GLU A 255 -2.20 25.57 9.10
CA GLU A 255 -2.00 26.93 8.61
C GLU A 255 -1.65 26.89 7.11
N TYR A 256 -2.41 27.61 6.30
CA TYR A 256 -2.11 27.82 4.89
C TYR A 256 -1.41 29.17 4.73
N THR A 257 -0.31 29.20 3.98
CA THR A 257 0.40 30.44 3.63
C THR A 257 0.53 30.55 2.11
N ALA A 258 0.11 31.69 1.57
CA ALA A 258 0.35 32.05 0.17
C ALA A 258 1.28 33.26 0.11
N THR A 259 2.21 33.26 -0.86
CA THR A 259 3.18 34.33 -1.06
C THR A 259 3.16 34.75 -2.52
N ASP A 260 2.98 36.05 -2.78
CA ASP A 260 3.08 36.61 -4.13
C ASP A 260 4.55 36.78 -4.58
N PRO A 261 4.83 37.03 -5.87
CA PRO A 261 6.18 37.27 -6.37
C PRO A 261 6.89 38.50 -5.78
N ALA A 262 6.13 39.44 -5.19
CA ALA A 262 6.68 40.62 -4.52
C ALA A 262 7.00 40.35 -3.03
N GLY A 263 6.77 39.13 -2.56
CA GLY A 263 7.14 38.66 -1.22
C GLY A 263 6.10 38.94 -0.14
N ARG A 264 4.87 39.35 -0.48
CA ARG A 264 3.82 39.55 0.54
C ARG A 264 3.08 38.27 0.78
N THR A 265 2.63 38.11 2.02
CA THR A 265 2.07 36.85 2.49
C THR A 265 0.69 37.06 3.08
N ALA A 266 -0.21 36.11 2.81
CA ALA A 266 -1.43 35.93 3.58
C ALA A 266 -1.43 34.54 4.20
N SER A 267 -1.87 34.45 5.46
CA SER A 267 -2.08 33.16 6.12
C SER A 267 -3.48 33.03 6.69
N CYS A 268 -3.94 31.79 6.80
CA CYS A 268 -5.20 31.47 7.44
C CYS A 268 -5.12 30.07 8.07
N ARG A 269 -5.94 29.82 9.10
CA ARG A 269 -5.93 28.56 9.85
C ARG A 269 -7.28 27.85 9.82
N THR A 270 -7.24 26.52 9.68
CA THR A 270 -8.40 25.62 9.81
C THR A 270 -8.06 24.42 10.70
N GLU A 271 -9.06 23.63 11.07
CA GLU A 271 -8.86 22.36 11.79
C GLU A 271 -9.13 21.18 10.85
N VAL A 272 -8.22 20.20 10.85
CA VAL A 272 -8.38 18.95 10.12
C VAL A 272 -8.33 17.79 11.11
N THR A 273 -9.39 16.98 11.14
CA THR A 273 -9.44 15.75 11.94
C THR A 273 -9.09 14.55 11.05
N VAL A 274 -8.09 13.78 11.46
CA VAL A 274 -7.68 12.55 10.79
C VAL A 274 -8.14 11.35 11.61
N LEU A 275 -8.91 10.46 10.97
CA LEU A 275 -9.43 9.21 11.53
C LEU A 275 -8.77 8.00 10.87
N ASP A 276 -8.69 6.89 11.60
CA ASP A 276 -8.15 5.62 11.13
C ASP A 276 -9.26 4.58 11.00
N ALA A 277 -9.66 4.27 9.77
CA ALA A 277 -10.56 3.17 9.45
C ALA A 277 -9.94 2.35 8.32
N PHE A 278 -9.16 1.35 8.69
CA PHE A 278 -8.36 0.58 7.76
C PHE A 278 -9.16 -0.56 7.12
N ALA A 279 -8.70 -1.07 5.98
CA ALA A 279 -9.31 -2.23 5.36
C ALA A 279 -9.34 -3.43 6.32
N VAL A 280 -10.40 -4.23 6.27
CA VAL A 280 -10.41 -5.53 6.95
C VAL A 280 -9.53 -6.53 6.20
N GLU A 281 -8.97 -7.46 6.95
CA GLU A 281 -8.21 -8.59 6.42
C GLU A 281 -9.02 -9.89 6.52
N GLY A 282 -8.51 -10.96 5.89
CA GLY A 282 -9.08 -12.30 6.04
C GLY A 282 -10.54 -12.42 5.61
N LEU A 283 -11.00 -11.65 4.62
CA LEU A 283 -12.33 -11.83 4.04
C LEU A 283 -12.41 -13.20 3.37
N ARG A 284 -13.45 -13.99 3.67
CA ARG A 284 -13.63 -15.37 3.17
C ARG A 284 -15.06 -15.66 2.78
N VAL A 285 -15.24 -16.55 1.80
CA VAL A 285 -16.49 -17.29 1.60
C VAL A 285 -16.47 -18.50 2.55
N ALA A 286 -16.93 -18.28 3.77
CA ALA A 286 -16.80 -19.24 4.87
C ALA A 286 -17.82 -20.38 4.81
N ARG A 287 -18.98 -20.12 4.22
CA ARG A 287 -20.08 -21.09 4.15
C ARG A 287 -20.96 -20.82 2.93
N ALA A 288 -21.44 -21.89 2.32
CA ALA A 288 -22.49 -21.83 1.31
C ALA A 288 -23.60 -22.85 1.60
N ARG A 289 -24.83 -22.52 1.25
CA ARG A 289 -25.97 -23.44 1.31
C ARG A 289 -26.76 -23.40 0.02
N LEU A 290 -27.07 -24.58 -0.52
CA LEU A 290 -27.97 -24.70 -1.64
C LEU A 290 -29.42 -24.78 -1.14
N GLY A 291 -30.20 -23.73 -1.40
CA GLY A 291 -31.60 -23.63 -1.06
C GLY A 291 -32.54 -24.26 -2.10
N ALA A 292 -33.84 -24.19 -1.83
CA ALA A 292 -34.86 -24.63 -2.77
C ALA A 292 -34.85 -23.77 -4.05
N GLY A 293 -35.05 -24.40 -5.21
CA GLY A 293 -35.03 -23.70 -6.50
C GLY A 293 -33.63 -23.27 -6.98
N ASP A 294 -32.59 -23.98 -6.52
CA ASP A 294 -31.17 -23.77 -6.89
C ASP A 294 -30.58 -22.41 -6.48
N ALA A 295 -31.24 -21.70 -5.55
CA ALA A 295 -30.69 -20.48 -4.97
C ALA A 295 -29.53 -20.80 -4.01
N THR A 296 -28.39 -20.12 -4.18
CA THR A 296 -27.24 -20.29 -3.29
C THR A 296 -27.18 -19.15 -2.28
N THR A 297 -27.18 -19.48 -0.99
CA THR A 297 -26.90 -18.56 0.12
C THR A 297 -25.40 -18.59 0.41
N ILE A 298 -24.79 -17.42 0.61
CA ILE A 298 -23.36 -17.27 0.93
C ILE A 298 -23.19 -16.56 2.26
N THR A 299 -22.37 -17.12 3.15
CA THR A 299 -21.94 -16.45 4.37
C THR A 299 -20.47 -16.07 4.27
N LEU A 300 -20.22 -14.78 4.43
CA LEU A 300 -18.92 -14.15 4.49
C LEU A 300 -18.49 -13.95 5.94
N VAL A 301 -17.19 -14.04 6.18
CA VAL A 301 -16.56 -13.67 7.46
C VAL A 301 -15.26 -12.92 7.20
N TRP A 302 -14.81 -12.10 8.14
CA TRP A 302 -13.58 -11.32 8.05
C TRP A 302 -12.98 -11.03 9.43
N GLU A 303 -11.74 -10.54 9.46
CA GLU A 303 -11.09 -10.08 10.68
C GLU A 303 -11.46 -8.62 10.99
N PRO A 304 -11.53 -8.22 12.27
CA PRO A 304 -11.79 -6.84 12.63
C PRO A 304 -10.74 -5.89 12.04
N SER A 305 -11.17 -4.70 11.63
CA SER A 305 -10.24 -3.65 11.19
C SER A 305 -9.31 -3.24 12.34
N ALA A 306 -8.01 -3.12 12.04
CA ALA A 306 -7.01 -2.58 12.97
C ALA A 306 -7.13 -1.05 13.18
N GLY A 307 -7.88 -0.36 12.32
CA GLY A 307 -8.12 1.09 12.45
C GLY A 307 -8.98 1.42 13.67
N SER A 308 -8.47 2.27 14.55
CA SER A 308 -9.09 2.57 15.86
C SER A 308 -10.41 3.36 15.78
N ASP A 309 -10.72 3.99 14.65
CA ASP A 309 -11.93 4.77 14.43
C ASP A 309 -12.96 4.02 13.57
N ALA A 310 -12.76 2.72 13.34
CA ALA A 310 -13.73 1.86 12.67
C ALA A 310 -15.01 1.75 13.51
N THR A 311 -16.13 2.24 12.96
CA THR A 311 -17.45 2.19 13.61
C THR A 311 -18.36 1.11 13.02
N GLY A 312 -18.02 0.58 11.85
CA GLY A 312 -18.84 -0.40 11.15
C GLY A 312 -18.25 -0.82 9.81
N TYR A 313 -19.03 -1.64 9.10
CA TYR A 313 -18.64 -2.23 7.82
C TYR A 313 -19.78 -2.08 6.83
N ARG A 314 -19.46 -1.77 5.57
CA ARG A 314 -20.40 -1.89 4.46
C ARG A 314 -19.99 -3.08 3.59
N VAL A 315 -20.91 -4.02 3.44
CA VAL A 315 -20.74 -5.17 2.55
C VAL A 315 -21.18 -4.77 1.16
N GLU A 316 -20.32 -4.96 0.18
CA GLU A 316 -20.59 -4.64 -1.21
C GLU A 316 -20.41 -5.87 -2.12
N ARG A 317 -21.18 -5.91 -3.20
CA ARG A 317 -21.15 -6.99 -4.21
C ARG A 317 -21.04 -6.43 -5.62
N ALA A 318 -20.31 -7.12 -6.49
CA ALA A 318 -20.15 -6.78 -7.89
C ALA A 318 -20.15 -8.04 -8.80
N PRO A 319 -20.49 -7.90 -10.10
CA PRO A 319 -20.36 -8.99 -11.06
C PRO A 319 -18.90 -9.24 -11.51
N ASP A 320 -18.04 -8.24 -11.35
CA ASP A 320 -16.61 -8.24 -11.74
C ASP A 320 -15.77 -7.64 -10.60
N PRO A 321 -14.51 -8.08 -10.36
CA PRO A 321 -13.69 -7.54 -9.28
C PRO A 321 -13.35 -6.04 -9.44
N SER A 322 -13.52 -5.47 -10.64
CA SER A 322 -13.39 -4.02 -10.87
C SER A 322 -14.65 -3.22 -10.57
N GLY A 323 -15.78 -3.89 -10.30
CA GLY A 323 -17.09 -3.28 -10.09
C GLY A 323 -18.01 -3.36 -11.33
N PRO A 324 -19.10 -2.58 -11.38
CA PRO A 324 -19.55 -1.63 -10.36
C PRO A 324 -20.00 -2.33 -9.07
N TRP A 325 -19.72 -1.70 -7.93
CA TRP A 325 -20.03 -2.21 -6.60
C TRP A 325 -21.38 -1.73 -6.10
N THR A 326 -22.18 -2.66 -5.56
CA THR A 326 -23.50 -2.39 -4.98
C THR A 326 -23.48 -2.72 -3.49
N ALA A 327 -23.88 -1.77 -2.65
CA ALA A 327 -24.01 -2.00 -1.22
C ALA A 327 -25.18 -2.95 -0.91
N LEU A 328 -24.91 -3.97 -0.09
CA LEU A 328 -25.90 -4.94 0.37
C LEU A 328 -26.37 -4.66 1.80
N ALA A 329 -25.43 -4.31 2.69
CA ALA A 329 -25.71 -4.05 4.10
C ALA A 329 -24.66 -3.14 4.73
N THR A 330 -25.06 -2.43 5.78
CA THR A 330 -24.17 -1.73 6.71
C THR A 330 -24.31 -2.35 8.09
N LEU A 331 -23.20 -2.70 8.71
CA LEU A 331 -23.09 -3.47 9.95
C LEU A 331 -22.28 -2.68 10.99
N GLY A 332 -22.46 -2.99 12.27
CA GLY A 332 -21.65 -2.41 13.34
C GLY A 332 -20.26 -3.03 13.42
N ALA A 333 -19.31 -2.37 14.09
CA ALA A 333 -17.91 -2.81 14.18
C ALA A 333 -17.69 -4.19 14.84
N ALA A 334 -18.66 -4.66 15.64
CA ALA A 334 -18.61 -5.98 16.28
C ALA A 334 -19.11 -7.12 15.36
N GLU A 335 -19.79 -6.80 14.26
CA GLU A 335 -20.30 -7.79 13.31
C GLU A 335 -19.18 -8.21 12.35
N LEU A 336 -18.73 -9.46 12.44
CA LEU A 336 -17.66 -10.03 11.61
C LEU A 336 -18.16 -11.05 10.59
N ARG A 337 -19.48 -11.10 10.38
CA ARG A 337 -20.13 -12.03 9.46
C ARG A 337 -21.29 -11.38 8.74
N TYR A 338 -21.55 -11.84 7.53
CA TYR A 338 -22.72 -11.45 6.75
C TYR A 338 -23.21 -12.60 5.89
N THR A 339 -24.53 -12.81 5.82
CA THR A 339 -25.14 -13.81 4.94
C THR A 339 -25.91 -13.12 3.82
N ASP A 340 -25.45 -13.29 2.59
CA ASP A 340 -26.20 -12.95 1.38
C ASP A 340 -27.24 -14.06 1.14
N PRO A 341 -28.55 -13.77 1.25
CA PRO A 341 -29.59 -14.79 1.22
C PRO A 341 -29.68 -15.52 -0.13
N ALA A 342 -29.30 -14.86 -1.23
CA ALA A 342 -29.35 -15.47 -2.56
C ALA A 342 -28.41 -14.76 -3.55
N LEU A 343 -27.56 -15.56 -4.20
CA LEU A 343 -26.75 -15.08 -5.32
C LEU A 343 -27.62 -14.74 -6.54
N PRO A 344 -27.42 -13.58 -7.18
CA PRO A 344 -28.17 -13.17 -8.37
C PRO A 344 -27.63 -13.81 -9.65
N ASP A 345 -26.35 -14.19 -9.65
CA ASP A 345 -25.59 -14.63 -10.82
C ASP A 345 -24.73 -15.85 -10.47
N ALA A 346 -24.24 -16.55 -11.49
CA ALA A 346 -23.40 -17.74 -11.31
C ALA A 346 -22.08 -17.44 -10.58
N VAL A 347 -21.56 -16.21 -10.69
CA VAL A 347 -20.34 -15.75 -10.00
C VAL A 347 -20.53 -14.30 -9.61
N VAL A 348 -20.15 -13.98 -8.37
CA VAL A 348 -20.11 -12.61 -7.85
C VAL A 348 -18.83 -12.38 -7.05
N TRP A 349 -18.50 -11.11 -6.85
CA TRP A 349 -17.40 -10.66 -6.03
C TRP A 349 -17.93 -9.87 -4.84
N TYR A 350 -17.32 -10.06 -3.68
CA TYR A 350 -17.62 -9.33 -2.45
C TYR A 350 -16.40 -8.56 -1.98
N ARG A 351 -16.64 -7.41 -1.36
CA ARG A 351 -15.64 -6.68 -0.59
C ARG A 351 -16.29 -6.02 0.62
N ILE A 352 -15.47 -5.65 1.58
CA ILE A 352 -15.88 -4.93 2.79
C ILE A 352 -15.24 -3.56 2.77
N VAL A 353 -16.05 -2.52 2.97
CA VAL A 353 -15.59 -1.14 3.20
C VAL A 353 -15.70 -0.87 4.69
N THR A 354 -14.59 -0.55 5.35
CA THR A 354 -14.59 -0.12 6.75
C THR A 354 -15.10 1.32 6.83
N LEU A 355 -15.94 1.62 7.82
CA LEU A 355 -16.56 2.93 7.98
C LEU A 355 -16.03 3.66 9.22
N ALA A 356 -15.81 4.96 9.10
CA ALA A 356 -15.62 5.89 10.23
C ALA A 356 -16.84 6.83 10.32
N GLY A 357 -17.82 6.43 11.13
CA GLY A 357 -19.15 7.03 11.14
C GLY A 357 -19.87 6.80 9.80
N THR A 358 -19.98 7.86 9.01
CA THR A 358 -20.59 7.83 7.66
C THR A 358 -19.55 7.92 6.54
N LEU A 359 -18.26 8.07 6.89
CA LEU A 359 -17.16 8.19 5.96
C LEU A 359 -16.60 6.82 5.59
N ASP A 360 -16.22 6.67 4.33
CA ASP A 360 -15.55 5.47 3.82
C ASP A 360 -14.08 5.49 4.24
N GLY A 361 -13.61 4.36 4.77
CA GLY A 361 -12.21 4.07 5.03
C GLY A 361 -11.65 3.07 4.02
N GLY A 362 -10.80 2.17 4.50
CA GLY A 362 -10.16 1.15 3.69
C GLY A 362 -11.13 0.09 3.17
N VAL A 363 -10.75 -0.50 2.04
CA VAL A 363 -11.54 -1.49 1.31
C VAL A 363 -10.74 -2.79 1.25
N SER A 364 -11.36 -3.91 1.63
CA SER A 364 -10.71 -5.22 1.59
C SER A 364 -10.37 -5.64 0.15
N ALA A 365 -9.40 -6.55 0.01
CA ALA A 365 -9.28 -7.32 -1.23
C ALA A 365 -10.60 -8.06 -1.52
N PRO A 366 -11.07 -8.10 -2.78
CA PRO A 366 -12.34 -8.73 -3.10
C PRO A 366 -12.21 -10.25 -3.14
N VAL A 367 -13.25 -10.95 -2.66
CA VAL A 367 -13.36 -12.41 -2.75
C VAL A 367 -14.44 -12.83 -3.73
N ARG A 368 -14.19 -13.93 -4.43
CA ARG A 368 -15.13 -14.50 -5.40
C ARG A 368 -15.99 -15.56 -4.74
N ALA A 369 -17.31 -15.52 -4.96
CA ALA A 369 -18.22 -16.61 -4.64
C ALA A 369 -18.90 -17.13 -5.92
N MET A 370 -19.13 -18.44 -5.98
CA MET A 370 -19.80 -19.10 -7.09
C MET A 370 -21.14 -19.66 -6.62
N ALA A 371 -22.19 -19.52 -7.44
CA ALA A 371 -23.42 -20.26 -7.22
C ALA A 371 -23.17 -21.76 -7.36
N VAL A 372 -23.85 -22.55 -6.54
CA VAL A 372 -23.68 -23.99 -6.45
C VAL A 372 -24.79 -24.70 -7.21
N ALA A 373 -24.43 -25.76 -7.92
CA ALA A 373 -25.37 -26.71 -8.52
C ALA A 373 -25.24 -28.09 -7.87
N ALA A 374 -26.35 -28.82 -7.84
CA ALA A 374 -26.42 -30.17 -7.33
C ALA A 374 -26.56 -31.20 -8.45
N ALA A 375 -25.83 -32.30 -8.31
CA ALA A 375 -26.04 -33.51 -9.09
C ALA A 375 -25.87 -34.74 -8.19
N ARG A 376 -26.17 -35.93 -8.72
CA ARG A 376 -25.95 -37.20 -8.01
C ARG A 376 -25.75 -38.34 -8.99
N TYR A 377 -25.14 -39.42 -8.52
CA TYR A 377 -25.10 -40.69 -9.22
C TYR A 377 -25.41 -41.85 -8.27
N ASP A 378 -26.14 -42.85 -8.78
CA ASP A 378 -26.43 -44.13 -8.12
C ASP A 378 -26.12 -45.24 -9.14
N LEU A 379 -24.88 -45.74 -9.12
CA LEU A 379 -24.47 -46.85 -9.97
C LEU A 379 -24.55 -48.14 -9.15
N ARG A 380 -25.57 -48.96 -9.42
CA ARG A 380 -25.80 -50.23 -8.72
C ARG A 380 -25.02 -51.38 -9.35
N ARG A 381 -24.81 -52.45 -8.58
CA ARG A 381 -24.16 -53.71 -9.01
C ARG A 381 -22.76 -53.47 -9.58
N GLN A 382 -21.98 -52.65 -8.90
CA GLN A 382 -20.61 -52.32 -9.26
C GLN A 382 -19.67 -53.25 -8.52
N ARG A 383 -18.69 -53.80 -9.26
CA ARG A 383 -17.60 -54.54 -8.67
C ARG A 383 -16.52 -53.57 -8.22
N VAL A 384 -16.21 -53.57 -6.93
CA VAL A 384 -15.10 -52.83 -6.34
C VAL A 384 -14.06 -53.87 -5.91
N PRO A 385 -12.76 -53.68 -6.23
CA PRO A 385 -11.71 -54.55 -5.70
C PRO A 385 -11.78 -54.65 -4.17
N THR A 386 -11.40 -55.80 -3.61
CA THR A 386 -11.45 -56.16 -2.18
C THR A 386 -12.84 -56.25 -1.53
N ILE A 387 -13.89 -55.63 -2.09
CA ILE A 387 -15.26 -55.81 -1.59
C ILE A 387 -15.82 -57.17 -2.09
N PRO A 388 -16.26 -58.08 -1.20
CA PRO A 388 -16.63 -59.46 -1.58
C PRO A 388 -18.02 -59.60 -2.23
N PHE A 389 -18.69 -58.49 -2.51
CA PHE A 389 -20.02 -58.43 -3.12
C PHE A 389 -20.11 -57.26 -4.10
N ASP A 390 -21.02 -57.36 -5.06
CA ASP A 390 -21.33 -56.23 -5.94
C ASP A 390 -22.05 -55.16 -5.11
N THR A 391 -21.54 -53.93 -5.14
CA THR A 391 -22.00 -52.82 -4.30
C THR A 391 -22.59 -51.68 -5.13
N THR A 392 -22.91 -50.56 -4.48
CA THR A 392 -23.38 -49.33 -5.12
C THR A 392 -22.32 -48.25 -5.01
N LEU A 393 -21.99 -47.62 -6.14
CA LEU A 393 -21.26 -46.34 -6.14
C LEU A 393 -22.31 -45.23 -6.08
N TYR A 394 -22.52 -44.67 -4.90
CA TYR A 394 -23.44 -43.56 -4.66
C TYR A 394 -22.66 -42.29 -4.31
N GLY A 395 -23.04 -41.16 -4.87
CA GLY A 395 -22.42 -39.88 -4.53
C GLY A 395 -23.33 -38.67 -4.74
N VAL A 396 -23.25 -37.75 -3.79
CA VAL A 396 -23.90 -36.44 -3.80
C VAL A 396 -22.88 -35.42 -4.29
N VAL A 397 -23.15 -34.80 -5.44
CA VAL A 397 -22.23 -33.89 -6.11
C VAL A 397 -22.66 -32.44 -5.87
N ARG A 398 -21.67 -31.60 -5.55
CA ARG A 398 -21.78 -30.14 -5.52
C ARG A 398 -20.68 -29.56 -6.38
N HIS A 399 -21.04 -28.61 -7.24
CA HIS A 399 -20.08 -27.99 -8.14
C HIS A 399 -20.47 -26.53 -8.43
N PRO A 400 -19.53 -25.70 -8.90
CA PRO A 400 -19.86 -24.39 -9.45
C PRO A 400 -20.93 -24.53 -10.54
N LEU A 401 -21.98 -23.71 -10.48
CA LEU A 401 -23.08 -23.71 -11.44
C LEU A 401 -22.57 -23.52 -12.88
N ASP A 402 -21.64 -22.58 -13.06
CA ASP A 402 -20.94 -22.38 -14.31
C ASP A 402 -19.61 -23.13 -14.34
N LEU A 403 -19.62 -24.34 -14.91
CA LEU A 403 -18.43 -25.16 -15.06
C LEU A 403 -17.45 -24.65 -16.13
N THR A 404 -17.81 -23.64 -16.92
CA THR A 404 -16.99 -23.21 -18.07
C THR A 404 -15.71 -22.49 -17.67
N ARG A 405 -15.63 -22.01 -16.42
CA ARG A 405 -14.49 -21.30 -15.85
C ARG A 405 -13.44 -22.23 -15.20
N GLY A 406 -13.66 -23.55 -15.27
CA GLY A 406 -12.68 -24.55 -14.88
C GLY A 406 -11.51 -24.68 -15.86
N PRO A 407 -10.65 -25.71 -15.71
CA PRO A 407 -10.91 -26.90 -14.91
C PRO A 407 -10.77 -26.69 -13.40
N TYR A 408 -11.66 -27.31 -12.63
CA TYR A 408 -11.68 -27.22 -11.16
C TYR A 408 -11.03 -28.44 -10.50
N PRO A 409 -10.44 -28.32 -9.30
CA PRO A 409 -10.05 -29.48 -8.49
C PRO A 409 -11.25 -30.39 -8.18
N LEU A 410 -10.98 -31.68 -7.93
CA LEU A 410 -11.97 -32.66 -7.46
C LEU A 410 -11.71 -33.00 -6.00
N VAL A 411 -12.74 -32.98 -5.15
CA VAL A 411 -12.66 -33.47 -3.77
C VAL A 411 -13.69 -34.58 -3.55
N LEU A 412 -13.25 -35.75 -3.08
CA LEU A 412 -14.16 -36.80 -2.60
C LEU A 412 -14.21 -36.78 -1.07
N LEU A 413 -15.41 -36.75 -0.50
CA LEU A 413 -15.67 -36.82 0.93
C LEU A 413 -16.24 -38.19 1.29
N LEU A 414 -15.66 -38.89 2.26
CA LEU A 414 -16.13 -40.19 2.73
C LEU A 414 -16.54 -40.13 4.20
N HIS A 415 -17.79 -40.48 4.49
CA HIS A 415 -18.25 -40.59 5.87
C HIS A 415 -17.70 -41.84 6.58
N GLY A 416 -17.76 -41.81 7.91
CA GLY A 416 -17.32 -42.88 8.78
C GLY A 416 -18.26 -44.08 8.88
N ASN A 417 -17.94 -44.96 9.83
CA ASN A 417 -18.82 -46.04 10.22
C ASN A 417 -19.94 -45.50 11.12
N HIS A 418 -21.19 -45.63 10.69
CA HIS A 418 -22.37 -45.22 11.46
C HIS A 418 -23.56 -46.11 11.06
N GLY A 419 -24.62 -46.10 11.86
CA GLY A 419 -25.88 -46.75 11.52
C GLY A 419 -26.35 -46.33 10.12
N ASN A 420 -26.81 -47.29 9.32
CA ASN A 420 -27.30 -47.07 7.97
C ASN A 420 -28.82 -47.24 7.86
N CYS A 421 -29.49 -47.62 8.95
CA CYS A 421 -30.94 -47.80 9.03
C CYS A 421 -31.56 -46.87 10.08
N ARG A 422 -32.25 -45.83 9.62
CA ARG A 422 -32.94 -44.85 10.47
C ARG A 422 -34.37 -45.27 10.82
N PRO A 423 -34.73 -45.43 12.10
CA PRO A 423 -36.07 -45.84 12.51
C PRO A 423 -37.11 -44.74 12.23
N SER A 424 -38.28 -45.12 11.69
CA SER A 424 -39.36 -44.17 11.39
C SER A 424 -40.03 -43.58 12.64
N TRP A 425 -39.80 -44.17 13.81
CA TRP A 425 -40.36 -43.75 15.10
C TRP A 425 -39.39 -42.88 15.92
N GLY A 426 -38.22 -42.53 15.38
CA GLY A 426 -37.16 -41.83 16.11
C GLY A 426 -36.29 -42.78 16.96
N GLY A 427 -35.12 -42.29 17.39
CA GLY A 427 -34.07 -43.09 18.02
C GLY A 427 -32.80 -43.16 17.16
N ASP A 428 -31.76 -43.78 17.72
CA ASP A 428 -30.46 -43.94 17.07
C ASP A 428 -30.55 -44.78 15.80
N ASP A 429 -29.75 -44.38 14.81
CA ASP A 429 -29.63 -45.10 13.55
C ASP A 429 -28.99 -46.47 13.81
N GLN A 430 -29.66 -47.52 13.30
CA GLN A 430 -29.30 -48.90 13.56
C GLN A 430 -28.31 -49.43 12.53
N CYS A 431 -27.47 -50.35 12.98
CA CYS A 431 -26.48 -51.00 12.13
C CYS A 431 -27.05 -52.21 11.41
N SER A 432 -27.02 -52.18 10.08
CA SER A 432 -27.41 -53.30 9.22
C SER A 432 -26.33 -53.56 8.17
N GLN A 433 -25.90 -54.82 8.03
CA GLN A 433 -24.96 -55.18 6.98
C GLN A 433 -25.69 -55.31 5.64
N THR A 434 -25.68 -54.22 4.86
CA THR A 434 -26.28 -54.15 3.52
C THR A 434 -25.22 -54.43 2.46
N GLN A 435 -25.63 -54.84 1.25
CA GLN A 435 -24.72 -54.97 0.10
C GLN A 435 -24.77 -53.73 -0.80
N ASP A 436 -25.82 -52.93 -0.67
CA ASP A 436 -26.02 -51.67 -1.37
C ASP A 436 -26.09 -50.50 -0.38
N HIS A 437 -26.23 -49.29 -0.92
CA HIS A 437 -26.34 -48.05 -0.14
C HIS A 437 -27.58 -48.00 0.77
N GLU A 438 -28.57 -48.87 0.55
CA GLU A 438 -29.94 -48.75 1.05
C GLU A 438 -30.20 -49.58 2.32
N CYS A 439 -31.09 -49.08 3.19
CA CYS A 439 -31.65 -49.87 4.27
C CYS A 439 -32.93 -50.59 3.81
N HIS A 440 -32.99 -51.91 4.05
CA HIS A 440 -34.12 -52.75 3.65
C HIS A 440 -35.02 -53.20 4.82
N TRP A 441 -34.73 -52.76 6.05
CA TRP A 441 -35.51 -53.19 7.23
C TRP A 441 -36.89 -52.53 7.27
N PRO A 442 -37.97 -53.28 7.52
CA PRO A 442 -39.31 -52.70 7.64
C PRO A 442 -39.40 -51.66 8.76
N GLY A 443 -39.97 -50.49 8.45
CA GLY A 443 -40.06 -49.37 9.41
C GLY A 443 -38.77 -48.56 9.54
N PHE A 444 -37.75 -48.84 8.71
CA PHE A 444 -36.54 -48.05 8.61
C PHE A 444 -36.42 -47.37 7.25
N SER A 445 -35.66 -46.29 7.21
CA SER A 445 -35.22 -45.60 6.00
C SER A 445 -33.69 -45.60 5.95
N THR A 446 -33.12 -45.45 4.76
CA THR A 446 -31.67 -45.31 4.60
C THR A 446 -31.19 -44.07 5.35
N THR A 447 -30.23 -44.23 6.27
CA THR A 447 -29.55 -43.09 6.88
C THR A 447 -28.74 -42.37 5.79
N PRO A 448 -28.97 -41.07 5.58
CA PRO A 448 -28.34 -40.30 4.51
C PRO A 448 -26.93 -39.83 4.93
N ASN A 449 -26.07 -40.79 5.25
CA ASN A 449 -24.72 -40.55 5.79
C ASN A 449 -23.83 -39.72 4.84
N ALA A 450 -24.03 -39.86 3.52
CA ALA A 450 -23.30 -39.07 2.53
C ALA A 450 -23.85 -37.63 2.43
N GLU A 451 -25.15 -37.46 2.40
CA GLU A 451 -25.80 -36.15 2.40
C GLU A 451 -25.40 -35.32 3.61
N GLY A 452 -25.12 -35.98 4.74
CA GLY A 452 -24.66 -35.34 5.96
C GLY A 452 -23.32 -34.59 5.87
N LEU A 453 -22.53 -34.84 4.80
CA LEU A 453 -21.32 -34.07 4.47
C LEU A 453 -21.51 -33.13 3.26
N ALA A 454 -22.71 -33.07 2.67
CA ALA A 454 -22.99 -32.24 1.50
C ALA A 454 -22.82 -30.73 1.79
N TYR A 455 -23.00 -30.30 3.03
CA TYR A 455 -22.77 -28.91 3.44
C TYR A 455 -21.31 -28.46 3.24
N LEU A 456 -20.33 -29.36 3.48
CA LEU A 456 -18.92 -29.12 3.16
C LEU A 456 -18.72 -29.01 1.65
N ALA A 457 -19.36 -29.91 0.89
CA ALA A 457 -19.28 -29.91 -0.56
C ALA A 457 -19.89 -28.64 -1.18
N GLU A 458 -20.94 -28.08 -0.59
CA GLU A 458 -21.54 -26.79 -0.99
C GLU A 458 -20.56 -25.63 -0.76
N THR A 459 -19.93 -25.56 0.41
CA THR A 459 -18.92 -24.53 0.71
C THR A 459 -17.70 -24.65 -0.20
N LEU A 460 -17.22 -25.86 -0.47
CA LEU A 460 -16.13 -26.09 -1.43
C LEU A 460 -16.53 -25.69 -2.86
N ALA A 461 -17.75 -26.02 -3.29
CA ALA A 461 -18.26 -25.62 -4.61
C ALA A 461 -18.34 -24.11 -4.79
N ALA A 462 -18.81 -23.38 -3.77
CA ALA A 462 -18.83 -21.92 -3.80
C ALA A 462 -17.42 -21.29 -3.90
N ASN A 463 -16.39 -22.03 -3.47
CA ASN A 463 -14.97 -21.67 -3.53
C ASN A 463 -14.25 -22.23 -4.79
N GLY A 464 -14.98 -22.77 -5.77
CA GLY A 464 -14.40 -23.22 -7.03
C GLY A 464 -13.81 -24.63 -7.00
N VAL A 465 -14.51 -25.57 -6.37
CA VAL A 465 -14.12 -26.99 -6.31
C VAL A 465 -15.30 -27.87 -6.72
N VAL A 466 -15.07 -28.94 -7.48
CA VAL A 466 -16.09 -29.98 -7.62
C VAL A 466 -15.95 -30.95 -6.45
N ALA A 467 -16.97 -31.02 -5.60
CA ALA A 467 -16.94 -31.82 -4.38
C ALA A 467 -18.02 -32.91 -4.40
N VAL A 468 -17.68 -34.10 -3.93
CA VAL A 468 -18.53 -35.28 -4.01
C VAL A 468 -18.54 -35.98 -2.67
N SER A 469 -19.68 -35.96 -1.98
CA SER A 469 -19.86 -36.79 -0.81
C SER A 469 -20.26 -38.20 -1.22
N VAL A 470 -19.40 -39.16 -0.93
CA VAL A 470 -19.50 -40.58 -1.27
C VAL A 470 -20.14 -41.34 -0.12
N SER A 471 -21.04 -42.26 -0.43
CA SER A 471 -21.56 -43.14 0.60
C SER A 471 -20.72 -44.40 0.79
N GLY A 472 -20.33 -44.63 2.04
CA GLY A 472 -19.82 -45.89 2.56
C GLY A 472 -20.88 -46.79 3.21
N ASN A 473 -22.20 -46.55 3.03
CA ASN A 473 -23.26 -47.33 3.70
C ASN A 473 -23.13 -48.84 3.46
N ALA A 474 -22.79 -49.26 2.23
CA ALA A 474 -22.63 -50.67 1.88
C ALA A 474 -21.47 -51.36 2.63
N VAL A 475 -20.50 -50.57 3.13
CA VAL A 475 -19.33 -51.05 3.90
C VAL A 475 -19.40 -50.65 5.38
N ASN A 476 -20.51 -50.03 5.83
CA ASN A 476 -20.76 -49.77 7.24
C ASN A 476 -21.10 -51.05 8.01
N CYS A 477 -21.00 -50.94 9.34
CA CYS A 477 -21.32 -51.98 10.32
C CYS A 477 -20.48 -53.24 10.14
N ARG A 478 -19.21 -53.03 9.76
CA ARG A 478 -18.19 -54.07 9.53
C ARG A 478 -16.87 -53.59 10.11
N ASP A 479 -16.29 -54.40 10.99
CA ASP A 479 -15.26 -53.92 11.89
C ASP A 479 -13.89 -53.68 11.24
N ASP A 480 -13.60 -54.25 10.07
CA ASP A 480 -12.25 -54.24 9.48
C ASP A 480 -12.19 -53.66 8.04
N TYR A 481 -13.21 -52.90 7.61
CA TYR A 481 -13.35 -52.49 6.20
C TYR A 481 -12.67 -51.14 5.87
N ILE A 482 -11.44 -50.92 6.32
CA ILE A 482 -10.68 -49.68 6.02
C ILE A 482 -10.11 -49.70 4.60
N PHE A 483 -9.50 -50.81 4.19
CA PHE A 483 -8.94 -50.93 2.84
C PHE A 483 -10.04 -51.00 1.76
N GLU A 484 -11.16 -51.65 2.05
CA GLU A 484 -12.36 -51.68 1.22
C GLU A 484 -12.94 -50.29 1.00
N ARG A 485 -12.96 -49.44 2.03
CA ARG A 485 -13.34 -48.02 1.90
C ARG A 485 -12.37 -47.24 1.00
N THR A 486 -11.08 -47.54 1.11
CA THR A 486 -10.05 -46.94 0.26
C THR A 486 -10.25 -47.35 -1.20
N GLU A 487 -10.53 -48.63 -1.46
CA GLU A 487 -10.83 -49.14 -2.81
C GLU A 487 -12.12 -48.59 -3.39
N LEU A 488 -13.15 -48.44 -2.55
CA LEU A 488 -14.40 -47.79 -2.92
C LEU A 488 -14.11 -46.38 -3.47
N LEU A 489 -13.34 -45.57 -2.74
CA LEU A 489 -12.91 -44.24 -3.20
C LEU A 489 -12.14 -44.27 -4.51
N LEU A 490 -11.19 -45.19 -4.68
CA LEU A 490 -10.45 -45.31 -5.94
C LEU A 490 -11.36 -45.71 -7.10
N GLU A 491 -12.36 -46.57 -6.87
CA GLU A 491 -13.34 -46.90 -7.91
C GLU A 491 -14.21 -45.68 -8.27
N HIS A 492 -14.60 -44.85 -7.30
CA HIS A 492 -15.21 -43.55 -7.59
C HIS A 492 -14.31 -42.67 -8.47
N LEU A 493 -13.01 -42.59 -8.18
CA LEU A 493 -12.05 -41.84 -9.03
C LEU A 493 -11.95 -42.40 -10.44
N ARG A 494 -12.02 -43.72 -10.64
CA ARG A 494 -12.06 -44.33 -11.99
C ARG A 494 -13.33 -43.90 -12.77
N ARG A 495 -14.48 -43.81 -12.10
CA ARG A 495 -15.72 -43.30 -12.70
C ARG A 495 -15.62 -41.82 -13.04
N TRP A 496 -15.12 -41.00 -12.10
CA TRP A 496 -14.89 -39.57 -12.34
C TRP A 496 -13.92 -39.32 -13.49
N ARG A 497 -12.82 -40.07 -13.58
CA ARG A 497 -11.93 -40.02 -14.75
C ARG A 497 -12.69 -40.25 -16.05
N THR A 498 -13.57 -41.24 -16.08
CA THR A 498 -14.35 -41.55 -17.29
C THR A 498 -15.27 -40.38 -17.66
N TRP A 499 -16.03 -39.83 -16.70
CA TRP A 499 -16.93 -38.70 -16.94
C TRP A 499 -16.19 -37.42 -17.35
N VAL A 500 -15.01 -37.18 -16.81
CA VAL A 500 -14.19 -36.01 -17.13
C VAL A 500 -13.49 -36.12 -18.48
N VAL A 501 -13.09 -37.32 -18.89
CA VAL A 501 -12.33 -37.53 -20.14
C VAL A 501 -13.25 -37.75 -21.34
N SER A 502 -14.24 -38.64 -21.20
CA SER A 502 -15.08 -39.08 -22.32
C SER A 502 -16.57 -38.80 -22.12
N GLY A 503 -16.99 -38.43 -20.92
CA GLY A 503 -18.41 -38.30 -20.58
C GLY A 503 -19.10 -39.67 -20.49
N GLY A 504 -20.43 -39.64 -20.36
CA GLY A 504 -21.30 -40.81 -20.26
C GLY A 504 -22.33 -40.69 -19.13
N ASP A 505 -23.22 -41.67 -19.04
CA ASP A 505 -24.25 -41.69 -18.00
C ASP A 505 -23.62 -41.70 -16.59
N PRO A 506 -24.22 -40.99 -15.61
CA PRO A 506 -25.46 -40.23 -15.71
C PRO A 506 -25.27 -38.75 -16.14
N PHE A 507 -24.04 -38.32 -16.43
CA PHE A 507 -23.72 -36.90 -16.60
C PHE A 507 -23.59 -36.43 -18.04
N GLY A 508 -23.66 -37.33 -19.03
CA GLY A 508 -23.43 -36.99 -20.42
C GLY A 508 -22.09 -36.29 -20.59
N THR A 509 -22.07 -35.09 -21.15
CA THR A 509 -20.86 -34.30 -21.38
C THR A 509 -20.59 -33.21 -20.33
N THR A 510 -21.41 -33.13 -19.27
CA THR A 510 -21.40 -32.01 -18.30
C THR A 510 -20.01 -31.72 -17.72
N PHE A 511 -19.27 -32.77 -17.34
CA PHE A 511 -17.95 -32.64 -16.71
C PHE A 511 -16.76 -32.80 -17.67
N VAL A 512 -16.99 -32.98 -18.96
CA VAL A 512 -15.92 -33.24 -19.93
C VAL A 512 -14.97 -32.04 -20.00
N GLY A 513 -13.70 -32.26 -19.63
CA GLY A 513 -12.66 -31.23 -19.57
C GLY A 513 -12.88 -30.14 -18.52
N ARG A 514 -13.81 -30.33 -17.56
CA ARG A 514 -14.15 -29.30 -16.55
C ARG A 514 -13.47 -29.51 -15.19
N ILE A 515 -12.75 -30.61 -15.02
CA ILE A 515 -12.13 -31.00 -13.75
C ILE A 515 -10.65 -31.35 -14.00
N ASP A 516 -9.77 -30.82 -13.16
CA ASP A 516 -8.34 -31.16 -13.14
C ASP A 516 -8.10 -32.29 -12.13
N LEU A 517 -8.04 -33.53 -12.64
CA LEU A 517 -7.85 -34.72 -11.82
C LEU A 517 -6.43 -34.86 -11.25
N ALA A 518 -5.45 -34.08 -11.74
CA ALA A 518 -4.14 -33.99 -11.12
C ALA A 518 -4.18 -33.21 -9.78
N ARG A 519 -5.29 -32.53 -9.50
CA ARG A 519 -5.56 -31.82 -8.24
C ARG A 519 -6.74 -32.46 -7.52
N THR A 520 -6.58 -33.73 -7.17
CA THR A 520 -7.60 -34.45 -6.40
C THR A 520 -7.32 -34.34 -4.90
N GLY A 521 -8.33 -33.98 -4.12
CA GLY A 521 -8.35 -34.04 -2.66
C GLY A 521 -9.22 -35.18 -2.15
N LEU A 522 -8.85 -35.74 -0.99
CA LEU A 522 -9.70 -36.67 -0.25
C LEU A 522 -10.00 -36.11 1.14
N VAL A 523 -11.27 -36.18 1.55
CA VAL A 523 -11.71 -35.80 2.90
C VAL A 523 -12.41 -37.01 3.51
N GLY A 524 -12.13 -37.32 4.77
CA GLY A 524 -12.70 -38.51 5.39
C GLY A 524 -13.02 -38.30 6.85
N HIS A 525 -14.16 -38.80 7.30
CA HIS A 525 -14.57 -38.78 8.71
C HIS A 525 -14.39 -40.15 9.38
N SER A 526 -13.85 -40.23 10.60
CA SER A 526 -13.77 -41.49 11.37
C SER A 526 -13.01 -42.59 10.60
N ARG A 527 -13.59 -43.78 10.43
CA ARG A 527 -13.05 -44.84 9.55
C ARG A 527 -12.87 -44.40 8.09
N GLY A 528 -13.65 -43.42 7.63
CA GLY A 528 -13.44 -42.76 6.34
C GLY A 528 -12.18 -41.90 6.34
N GLY A 529 -11.83 -41.29 7.47
CA GLY A 529 -10.60 -40.51 7.68
C GLY A 529 -9.33 -41.36 7.59
N GLU A 530 -9.35 -42.56 8.17
CA GLU A 530 -8.28 -43.55 8.00
C GLU A 530 -8.16 -43.99 6.53
N ALA A 531 -9.29 -44.31 5.91
CA ALA A 531 -9.32 -44.77 4.52
C ALA A 531 -8.78 -43.73 3.52
N VAL A 532 -9.13 -42.44 3.67
CA VAL A 532 -8.56 -41.40 2.80
C VAL A 532 -7.07 -41.23 3.02
N SER A 533 -6.57 -41.48 4.22
CA SER A 533 -5.15 -41.40 4.57
C SER A 533 -4.34 -42.53 3.92
N HIS A 534 -4.93 -43.71 3.66
CA HIS A 534 -4.32 -44.77 2.85
C HIS A 534 -4.40 -44.52 1.32
N GLY A 535 -5.27 -43.60 0.89
CA GLY A 535 -5.55 -43.32 -0.53
C GLY A 535 -4.30 -43.07 -1.39
N PRO A 536 -3.38 -42.16 -0.99
CA PRO A 536 -2.17 -41.86 -1.76
C PRO A 536 -1.30 -43.09 -2.04
N ALA A 537 -1.00 -43.89 -1.02
CA ALA A 537 -0.21 -45.11 -1.17
C ALA A 537 -0.93 -46.15 -2.04
N ARG A 538 -2.25 -46.28 -1.89
CA ARG A 538 -3.04 -47.22 -2.69
C ARG A 538 -3.12 -46.80 -4.16
N LEU A 539 -3.27 -45.50 -4.44
CA LEU A 539 -3.23 -44.97 -5.80
C LEU A 539 -1.85 -45.18 -6.45
N ALA A 540 -0.76 -45.00 -5.71
CA ALA A 540 0.58 -45.29 -6.20
C ALA A 540 0.74 -46.78 -6.58
N ALA A 541 0.17 -47.69 -5.79
CA ALA A 541 0.21 -49.13 -6.06
C ALA A 541 -0.69 -49.56 -7.24
N THR A 542 -1.81 -48.87 -7.48
CA THR A 542 -2.67 -49.09 -8.66
C THR A 542 -3.06 -47.77 -9.33
N PRO A 543 -2.17 -47.22 -10.18
CA PRO A 543 -2.36 -45.90 -10.76
C PRO A 543 -3.61 -45.78 -11.63
N ILE A 544 -4.27 -44.62 -11.53
CA ILE A 544 -5.35 -44.21 -12.43
C ILE A 544 -4.78 -43.11 -13.35
N PRO A 545 -4.71 -43.30 -14.68
CA PRO A 545 -4.05 -42.34 -15.57
C PRO A 545 -4.67 -40.95 -15.49
N GLY A 546 -3.84 -39.94 -15.20
CA GLY A 546 -4.23 -38.53 -15.10
C GLY A 546 -4.80 -38.12 -13.74
N VAL A 547 -4.83 -39.02 -12.75
CA VAL A 547 -5.30 -38.73 -11.38
C VAL A 547 -4.11 -38.67 -10.42
N ALA A 548 -4.07 -37.64 -9.58
CA ALA A 548 -3.13 -37.55 -8.46
C ALA A 548 -3.88 -37.07 -7.19
N ILE A 549 -3.64 -37.74 -6.07
CA ILE A 549 -4.14 -37.28 -4.76
C ILE A 549 -3.09 -36.33 -4.18
N ALA A 550 -3.38 -35.03 -4.26
CA ALA A 550 -2.46 -33.97 -3.84
C ALA A 550 -2.72 -33.48 -2.41
N SER A 551 -3.92 -33.73 -1.86
CA SER A 551 -4.33 -33.25 -0.54
C SER A 551 -5.25 -34.26 0.16
N VAL A 552 -5.05 -34.45 1.46
CA VAL A 552 -5.87 -35.30 2.34
C VAL A 552 -6.26 -34.49 3.57
N PHE A 553 -7.55 -34.50 3.93
CA PHE A 553 -8.07 -33.87 5.16
C PHE A 553 -8.87 -34.90 5.96
N ALA A 554 -8.36 -35.31 7.11
CA ALA A 554 -9.01 -36.29 7.96
C ALA A 554 -9.76 -35.59 9.11
N ILE A 555 -11.00 -36.01 9.37
CA ILE A 555 -11.85 -35.51 10.44
C ILE A 555 -12.02 -36.65 11.42
N ALA A 556 -11.59 -36.48 12.67
CA ALA A 556 -11.71 -37.49 13.72
C ALA A 556 -11.32 -38.92 13.27
N PRO A 557 -10.23 -39.13 12.48
CA PRO A 557 -9.93 -40.42 11.90
C PRO A 557 -9.65 -41.50 12.94
N THR A 558 -10.04 -42.74 12.62
CA THR A 558 -9.44 -43.91 13.27
C THR A 558 -8.01 -44.13 12.76
N ASP A 559 -7.21 -44.93 13.47
CA ASP A 559 -5.87 -45.32 13.04
C ASP A 559 -5.57 -46.79 13.37
N TYR A 560 -6.46 -47.70 12.97
CA TYR A 560 -6.29 -49.13 13.25
C TYR A 560 -5.16 -49.78 12.45
N HIS A 561 -4.80 -49.19 11.30
CA HIS A 561 -3.85 -49.74 10.33
C HIS A 561 -2.65 -48.81 10.07
N GLU A 562 -2.33 -47.92 11.01
CA GLU A 562 -1.17 -47.03 10.95
C GLU A 562 -1.09 -46.25 9.63
N ALA A 563 -2.16 -45.52 9.33
CA ALA A 563 -2.29 -44.83 8.06
C ALA A 563 -1.19 -43.78 7.85
N SER A 564 -0.74 -43.64 6.61
CA SER A 564 0.21 -42.60 6.21
C SER A 564 -0.23 -41.94 4.90
N PRO A 565 -0.47 -40.62 4.89
CA PRO A 565 -0.87 -39.87 3.70
C PRO A 565 0.26 -39.73 2.66
N GLY A 566 1.48 -40.22 2.98
CA GLY A 566 2.62 -40.19 2.08
C GLY A 566 2.91 -38.79 1.52
N ALA A 567 3.04 -38.69 0.20
CA ALA A 567 3.42 -37.45 -0.47
C ALA A 567 2.26 -36.44 -0.70
N ALA A 568 1.04 -36.71 -0.20
CA ALA A 568 -0.06 -35.74 -0.26
C ALA A 568 0.11 -34.69 0.85
N ALA A 569 -0.33 -33.45 0.65
CA ALA A 569 -0.55 -32.52 1.77
C ALA A 569 -1.54 -33.15 2.75
N PHE A 570 -1.33 -32.98 4.06
CA PHE A 570 -2.16 -33.62 5.07
C PHE A 570 -2.64 -32.66 6.15
N ALA A 571 -3.94 -32.66 6.42
CA ALA A 571 -4.50 -32.00 7.58
C ALA A 571 -5.40 -32.94 8.38
N VAL A 572 -5.45 -32.78 9.71
CA VAL A 572 -6.32 -33.55 10.58
C VAL A 572 -7.01 -32.70 11.65
N VAL A 573 -8.27 -33.02 11.94
CA VAL A 573 -9.03 -32.51 13.08
C VAL A 573 -9.07 -33.59 14.16
N ALA A 574 -8.52 -33.28 15.33
CA ALA A 574 -8.55 -34.12 16.52
C ALA A 574 -9.60 -33.57 17.52
N PRO A 575 -10.81 -34.13 17.59
CA PRO A 575 -11.82 -33.73 18.57
C PRO A 575 -11.44 -34.11 20.01
N GLY A 576 -11.70 -33.21 20.98
CA GLY A 576 -11.35 -33.41 22.39
C GLY A 576 -12.43 -34.08 23.26
N CYS A 577 -13.66 -34.19 22.77
CA CYS A 577 -14.82 -34.82 23.42
C CYS A 577 -15.36 -36.01 22.62
N ASP A 578 -14.48 -36.65 21.85
CA ASP A 578 -14.81 -37.78 20.99
C ASP A 578 -15.04 -39.06 21.81
N GLY A 579 -16.27 -39.59 21.77
CA GLY A 579 -16.66 -40.79 22.50
C GLY A 579 -16.36 -42.09 21.76
N ASP A 580 -16.17 -42.01 20.44
CA ASP A 580 -16.03 -43.14 19.53
C ASP A 580 -14.56 -43.47 19.25
N VAL A 581 -13.71 -42.45 19.14
CA VAL A 581 -12.31 -42.56 18.72
C VAL A 581 -11.39 -41.88 19.73
N PRO A 582 -10.35 -42.59 20.24
CA PRO A 582 -9.41 -41.97 21.15
C PRO A 582 -8.60 -40.88 20.44
N THR A 583 -8.31 -39.78 21.15
CA THR A 583 -7.52 -38.64 20.65
C THR A 583 -6.16 -39.04 20.08
N SER A 584 -5.58 -40.15 20.55
CA SER A 584 -4.31 -40.68 20.05
C SER A 584 -4.35 -41.10 18.59
N HIS A 585 -5.48 -41.51 18.02
CA HIS A 585 -5.57 -41.91 16.62
C HIS A 585 -5.27 -40.74 15.64
N PRO A 586 -6.00 -39.61 15.67
CA PRO A 586 -5.69 -38.49 14.79
C PRO A 586 -4.29 -37.92 15.02
N ILE A 587 -3.84 -37.85 16.28
CA ILE A 587 -2.51 -37.38 16.63
C ILE A 587 -1.43 -38.28 16.03
N ALA A 588 -1.56 -39.60 16.16
CA ALA A 588 -0.58 -40.56 15.64
C ALA A 588 -0.44 -40.47 14.12
N ILE A 589 -1.53 -40.29 13.38
CA ILE A 589 -1.45 -40.12 11.91
C ILE A 589 -0.71 -38.82 11.56
N TYR A 590 -1.01 -37.71 12.22
CA TYR A 590 -0.31 -36.44 11.99
C TYR A 590 1.19 -36.58 12.24
N ASP A 591 1.53 -37.12 13.40
CA ASP A 591 2.90 -37.32 13.85
C ASP A 591 3.70 -38.24 12.92
N ARG A 592 3.09 -39.35 12.47
CA ARG A 592 3.68 -40.26 11.47
C ARG A 592 3.84 -39.59 10.11
N SER A 593 2.98 -38.63 9.78
CA SER A 593 3.01 -37.93 8.49
C SER A 593 4.10 -36.87 8.37
N LEU A 594 4.76 -36.49 9.49
CA LEU A 594 5.81 -35.47 9.48
C LEU A 594 7.01 -35.90 8.64
N GLN A 595 7.30 -37.20 8.53
CA GLN A 595 8.43 -37.72 7.75
C GLN A 595 7.96 -38.49 6.50
N PRO A 596 8.66 -38.36 5.35
CA PRO A 596 9.69 -37.34 5.06
C PRO A 596 9.07 -35.95 4.82
N PRO A 597 9.86 -34.86 4.93
CA PRO A 597 9.43 -33.51 4.56
C PRO A 597 9.10 -33.41 3.05
N GLY A 598 8.47 -32.29 2.64
CA GLY A 598 8.16 -32.02 1.23
C GLY A 598 6.69 -31.79 0.90
N ARG A 599 5.81 -31.67 1.91
CA ARG A 599 4.45 -31.12 1.80
C ARG A 599 3.99 -30.56 3.14
N PRO A 600 3.06 -29.58 3.16
CA PRO A 600 2.54 -29.04 4.41
C PRO A 600 1.76 -30.11 5.20
N ARG A 601 1.86 -30.00 6.53
CA ARG A 601 1.12 -30.79 7.52
C ARG A 601 0.43 -29.87 8.49
N SER A 602 -0.86 -30.05 8.75
CA SER A 602 -1.55 -29.30 9.80
C SER A 602 -2.40 -30.20 10.69
N GLN A 603 -2.43 -29.92 11.98
CA GLN A 603 -3.34 -30.53 12.93
C GLN A 603 -4.05 -29.42 13.68
N VAL A 604 -5.35 -29.60 13.89
CA VAL A 604 -6.09 -28.83 14.88
C VAL A 604 -6.71 -29.77 15.90
N PHE A 605 -6.33 -29.61 17.16
CA PHE A 605 -7.09 -30.20 18.25
C PHE A 605 -8.20 -29.25 18.67
N PHE A 606 -9.43 -29.74 18.63
CA PHE A 606 -10.64 -28.98 18.84
C PHE A 606 -11.25 -29.36 20.19
N VAL A 607 -10.98 -28.53 21.19
CA VAL A 607 -11.52 -28.70 22.54
C VAL A 607 -13.04 -28.64 22.49
N GLY A 608 -13.70 -29.58 23.16
CA GLY A 608 -15.16 -29.64 23.24
C GLY A 608 -15.86 -30.33 22.07
N ALA A 609 -15.19 -30.54 20.92
CA ALA A 609 -15.82 -31.19 19.77
C ALA A 609 -16.03 -32.69 20.01
N ASN A 610 -17.21 -33.21 19.67
CA ASN A 610 -17.51 -34.64 19.71
C ASN A 610 -17.33 -35.30 18.33
N HIS A 611 -17.53 -36.62 18.26
CA HIS A 611 -17.37 -37.36 17.01
C HIS A 611 -18.47 -37.03 16.00
N ASN A 612 -19.73 -37.01 16.45
CA ASN A 612 -20.85 -37.08 15.52
C ASN A 612 -21.20 -35.76 14.81
N TYR A 613 -20.98 -34.61 15.44
CA TYR A 613 -21.52 -33.35 14.96
C TYR A 613 -20.88 -32.78 13.68
N PHE A 614 -19.79 -33.39 13.21
CA PHE A 614 -19.22 -33.12 11.88
C PHE A 614 -20.13 -33.60 10.74
N ASN A 615 -21.09 -34.48 11.00
CA ASN A 615 -22.07 -34.94 10.02
C ASN A 615 -23.47 -34.41 10.40
N THR A 616 -24.14 -33.70 9.50
CA THR A 616 -25.44 -33.07 9.82
C THR A 616 -26.57 -34.07 10.04
N GLU A 617 -26.36 -35.34 9.70
CA GLU A 617 -27.35 -36.39 9.80
C GLU A 617 -27.15 -37.28 11.03
N TRP A 618 -26.02 -37.18 11.73
CA TRP A 618 -25.74 -37.96 12.94
C TRP A 618 -26.27 -37.19 14.15
N ARG A 619 -27.40 -37.64 14.68
CA ARG A 619 -28.26 -36.82 15.55
C ARG A 619 -27.90 -36.86 17.04
N TYR A 620 -27.18 -37.89 17.46
CA TYR A 620 -26.97 -38.20 18.86
C TYR A 620 -25.53 -37.92 19.26
N ASP A 621 -25.36 -37.33 20.43
CA ASP A 621 -24.04 -37.20 21.04
C ASP A 621 -23.54 -38.58 21.48
N ASP A 622 -22.35 -38.95 21.02
CA ASP A 622 -21.69 -40.21 21.32
C ASP A 622 -20.82 -40.16 22.59
N ASN A 623 -20.62 -38.99 23.19
CA ASN A 623 -19.97 -38.83 24.51
C ASN A 623 -20.88 -39.28 25.68
N GLN A 624 -21.69 -40.30 25.46
CA GLN A 624 -22.75 -40.78 26.35
C GLN A 624 -22.32 -40.83 27.82
N LEU A 625 -22.95 -40.01 28.67
CA LEU A 625 -22.72 -39.88 30.12
C LEU A 625 -21.40 -39.22 30.53
N GLU A 626 -20.94 -38.21 29.77
CA GLU A 626 -19.72 -37.45 30.11
C GLU A 626 -18.47 -38.34 30.17
N ARG A 627 -18.42 -39.36 29.31
CA ARG A 627 -17.40 -40.41 29.37
C ARG A 627 -16.00 -39.86 29.11
N VAL A 628 -15.87 -38.91 28.20
CA VAL A 628 -14.59 -38.35 27.72
C VAL A 628 -14.42 -36.91 28.19
N CYS A 629 -15.50 -36.12 28.17
CA CYS A 629 -15.53 -34.76 28.72
C CYS A 629 -16.92 -34.44 29.28
N TRP A 630 -17.06 -33.33 30.00
CA TRP A 630 -18.33 -32.93 30.61
C TRP A 630 -19.24 -32.28 29.57
N GLU A 631 -20.56 -32.42 29.73
CA GLU A 631 -21.53 -31.90 28.75
C GLU A 631 -21.40 -30.37 28.59
N ARG A 632 -21.10 -29.67 29.70
CA ARG A 632 -20.86 -28.21 29.70
C ARG A 632 -19.66 -27.76 28.87
N ASP A 633 -18.71 -28.65 28.63
CA ASP A 633 -17.47 -28.36 27.89
C ASP A 633 -17.60 -28.73 26.41
N GLN A 634 -18.70 -29.37 26.01
CA GLN A 634 -18.94 -29.73 24.63
C GLN A 634 -19.35 -28.54 23.77
N VAL A 635 -18.80 -28.51 22.57
CA VAL A 635 -19.18 -27.55 21.53
C VAL A 635 -20.37 -28.11 20.76
N GLY A 636 -21.44 -27.32 20.67
CA GLY A 636 -22.63 -27.70 19.92
C GLY A 636 -22.34 -27.87 18.42
N GLY A 637 -23.10 -28.73 17.75
CA GLY A 637 -22.75 -29.12 16.38
C GLY A 637 -22.73 -27.99 15.35
N GLU A 638 -23.46 -26.90 15.58
CA GLU A 638 -23.39 -25.75 14.69
C GLU A 638 -22.07 -24.99 14.80
N ALA A 639 -21.55 -24.83 16.02
CA ALA A 639 -20.23 -24.26 16.24
C ALA A 639 -19.13 -25.17 15.67
N GLN A 640 -19.26 -26.48 15.84
CA GLN A 640 -18.30 -27.46 15.31
C GLN A 640 -18.21 -27.40 13.77
N ARG A 641 -19.36 -27.29 13.09
CA ARG A 641 -19.39 -27.10 11.63
C ARG A 641 -18.97 -25.68 11.21
N GLY A 642 -19.30 -24.67 12.01
CA GLY A 642 -18.86 -23.28 11.82
C GLY A 642 -17.34 -23.14 11.82
N MET A 643 -16.62 -23.97 12.59
CA MET A 643 -15.16 -24.10 12.50
C MET A 643 -14.73 -24.88 11.26
N LEU A 644 -15.32 -26.06 11.03
CA LEU A 644 -14.84 -27.01 10.02
C LEU A 644 -14.97 -26.47 8.58
N GLU A 645 -16.07 -25.80 8.25
CA GLU A 645 -16.34 -25.31 6.88
C GLU A 645 -15.27 -24.34 6.36
N PRO A 646 -15.02 -23.19 7.00
CA PRO A 646 -14.00 -22.25 6.54
C PRO A 646 -12.60 -22.86 6.62
N THR A 647 -12.33 -23.71 7.61
CA THR A 647 -11.03 -24.39 7.76
C THR A 647 -10.74 -25.33 6.60
N LEU A 648 -11.70 -26.19 6.23
CA LEU A 648 -11.56 -27.10 5.10
C LEU A 648 -11.46 -26.33 3.78
N ALA A 649 -12.25 -25.26 3.62
CA ALA A 649 -12.21 -24.41 2.43
C ALA A 649 -10.82 -23.75 2.26
N ALA A 650 -10.26 -23.17 3.33
CA ALA A 650 -8.94 -22.57 3.33
C ALA A 650 -7.83 -23.60 3.05
N TRP A 651 -7.93 -24.80 3.63
CA TRP A 651 -6.98 -25.89 3.36
C TRP A 651 -7.00 -26.33 1.89
N VAL A 652 -8.20 -26.54 1.32
CA VAL A 652 -8.37 -26.93 -0.08
C VAL A 652 -7.90 -25.81 -1.01
N ALA A 653 -8.19 -24.55 -0.69
CA ALA A 653 -7.69 -23.40 -1.43
C ALA A 653 -6.15 -23.37 -1.47
N GLY A 654 -5.49 -23.53 -0.33
CA GLY A 654 -4.03 -23.49 -0.23
C GLY A 654 -3.31 -24.70 -0.82
N THR A 655 -3.97 -25.86 -0.96
CA THR A 655 -3.30 -27.11 -1.39
C THR A 655 -3.70 -27.63 -2.77
N LEU A 656 -4.87 -27.24 -3.29
CA LEU A 656 -5.38 -27.72 -4.58
C LEU A 656 -5.62 -26.59 -5.59
N VAL A 657 -6.09 -25.43 -5.15
CA VAL A 657 -6.44 -24.33 -6.06
C VAL A 657 -5.16 -23.65 -6.58
N PRO A 658 -4.99 -23.48 -7.91
CA PRO A 658 -3.79 -22.86 -8.45
C PRO A 658 -3.57 -21.44 -7.92
N GLY A 659 -2.37 -21.15 -7.44
CA GLY A 659 -2.01 -19.85 -6.87
C GLY A 659 -2.59 -19.58 -5.47
N GLY A 660 -3.27 -20.55 -4.87
CA GLY A 660 -3.68 -20.48 -3.47
C GLY A 660 -2.48 -20.64 -2.54
N ALA A 661 -2.59 -20.05 -1.34
CA ALA A 661 -1.62 -20.17 -0.26
C ALA A 661 -2.35 -20.56 1.03
N LEU A 662 -1.65 -21.25 1.94
CA LEU A 662 -2.21 -21.59 3.24
C LEU A 662 -2.35 -20.34 4.12
N GLU A 663 -3.54 -20.13 4.66
CA GLU A 663 -3.80 -19.03 5.59
C GLU A 663 -2.93 -19.14 6.86
N PRO A 664 -2.54 -18.01 7.49
CA PRO A 664 -1.66 -18.01 8.66
C PRO A 664 -2.11 -18.92 9.81
N PHE A 665 -3.42 -18.99 10.08
CA PHE A 665 -3.94 -19.83 11.17
C PHE A 665 -3.73 -21.34 10.91
N LEU A 666 -3.83 -21.80 9.66
CA LEU A 666 -3.53 -23.18 9.26
C LEU A 666 -2.04 -23.51 9.38
N ARG A 667 -1.19 -22.47 9.23
CA ARG A 667 0.26 -22.56 9.39
C ARG A 667 0.72 -22.38 10.83
N ALA A 668 -0.21 -22.19 11.77
CA ALA A 668 0.07 -21.97 13.17
C ALA A 668 0.83 -20.64 13.44
N ASP A 669 0.81 -19.69 12.48
CA ASP A 669 1.43 -18.36 12.55
C ASP A 669 0.55 -17.32 13.26
N GLY A 670 -0.75 -17.59 13.37
CA GLY A 670 -1.71 -16.65 13.95
C GLY A 670 -2.79 -17.38 14.75
N GLU A 671 -3.53 -16.60 15.53
CA GLU A 671 -4.68 -17.06 16.29
C GLU A 671 -5.82 -17.51 15.37
N THR A 672 -6.81 -18.21 15.93
CA THR A 672 -8.03 -18.54 15.20
C THR A 672 -8.71 -17.25 14.71
N PRO A 673 -9.06 -17.15 13.42
CA PRO A 673 -9.85 -16.07 12.87
C PRO A 673 -11.10 -15.72 13.69
N ARG A 674 -11.26 -14.46 14.09
CA ARG A 674 -12.46 -14.00 14.83
C ARG A 674 -13.72 -14.10 13.99
N GLY A 675 -13.57 -14.01 12.66
CA GLY A 675 -14.68 -14.27 11.73
C GLY A 675 -15.18 -15.72 11.81
N ILE A 676 -14.30 -16.70 12.06
CA ILE A 676 -14.68 -18.12 12.22
C ILE A 676 -15.42 -18.32 13.56
N GLU A 677 -14.95 -17.72 14.65
CA GLU A 677 -15.65 -17.74 15.95
C GLU A 677 -17.04 -17.08 15.84
N ALA A 678 -17.13 -15.95 15.15
CA ALA A 678 -18.40 -15.29 14.88
C ALA A 678 -19.37 -16.17 14.09
N LEU A 679 -18.87 -16.98 13.15
CA LEU A 679 -19.67 -17.97 12.43
C LEU A 679 -20.10 -19.13 13.32
N ALA A 680 -19.21 -19.63 14.17
CA ALA A 680 -19.51 -20.67 15.13
C ALA A 680 -20.50 -20.22 16.21
N GLY A 681 -20.53 -18.91 16.52
CA GLY A 681 -21.41 -18.31 17.52
C GLY A 681 -20.92 -18.48 18.95
N VAL A 682 -19.71 -19.02 19.15
CA VAL A 682 -19.03 -19.23 20.42
C VAL A 682 -17.53 -19.04 20.22
N ASP A 683 -16.82 -18.70 21.29
CA ASP A 683 -15.36 -18.69 21.29
C ASP A 683 -14.85 -20.14 21.17
N LEU A 684 -13.79 -20.37 20.39
CA LEU A 684 -13.30 -21.71 20.08
C LEU A 684 -11.89 -21.91 20.66
N ASP A 685 -11.70 -22.93 21.50
CA ASP A 685 -10.36 -23.38 21.89
C ASP A 685 -9.82 -24.37 20.84
N LEU A 686 -9.00 -23.83 19.93
CA LEU A 686 -8.35 -24.56 18.85
C LEU A 686 -6.84 -24.55 19.04
N ARG A 687 -6.25 -25.74 18.96
CA ARG A 687 -4.83 -25.96 19.23
C ARG A 687 -4.14 -26.43 17.96
N TRP A 688 -3.38 -25.52 17.34
CA TRP A 688 -2.78 -25.78 16.04
C TRP A 688 -1.36 -26.32 16.14
N SER A 689 -1.09 -27.34 15.33
CA SER A 689 0.24 -27.80 14.98
C SER A 689 0.43 -27.72 13.47
N HIS A 690 1.62 -27.30 13.03
CA HIS A 690 1.93 -27.20 11.61
C HIS A 690 3.42 -27.49 11.34
N ALA A 691 3.67 -28.38 10.39
CA ALA A 691 4.98 -28.56 9.79
C ALA A 691 4.98 -28.03 8.35
N ALA A 692 5.97 -27.19 8.06
CA ALA A 692 6.13 -26.59 6.74
C ALA A 692 6.59 -27.63 5.70
N GLU A 693 6.35 -27.31 4.44
CA GLU A 693 6.80 -28.14 3.31
C GLU A 693 8.33 -28.22 3.27
N GLU A 694 8.97 -27.05 3.32
CA GLU A 694 10.42 -26.90 3.42
C GLU A 694 10.79 -26.57 4.86
N ARG A 695 11.53 -27.48 5.48
CA ARG A 695 12.04 -27.28 6.84
C ARG A 695 13.32 -28.07 7.09
N LEU A 696 14.14 -27.53 7.98
CA LEU A 696 15.31 -28.18 8.55
C LEU A 696 15.00 -28.53 10.01
N THR A 697 14.96 -29.82 10.33
CA THR A 697 14.83 -30.28 11.72
C THR A 697 16.17 -30.13 12.42
N ILE A 698 16.23 -29.21 13.39
CA ILE A 698 17.39 -29.00 14.27
C ILE A 698 17.41 -30.10 15.31
N ASP A 699 16.26 -30.37 15.92
CA ASP A 699 16.14 -31.36 16.98
C ASP A 699 14.69 -31.85 17.11
N ASP A 700 14.47 -33.13 16.87
CA ASP A 700 13.24 -33.86 17.24
C ASP A 700 13.49 -34.74 18.48
N LEU A 701 14.64 -34.56 19.14
CA LEU A 701 15.12 -35.33 20.29
C LEU A 701 15.31 -36.81 19.98
N SER A 702 15.44 -37.16 18.71
CA SER A 702 15.81 -38.49 18.24
C SER A 702 17.30 -38.58 17.90
N GLY A 703 17.79 -39.79 17.68
CA GLY A 703 19.15 -40.02 17.20
C GLY A 703 20.21 -40.23 18.29
N ALA A 704 21.46 -40.40 17.85
CA ALA A 704 22.55 -40.79 18.74
C ALA A 704 23.05 -39.60 19.59
N GLY A 705 22.98 -39.75 20.91
CA GLY A 705 23.40 -38.70 21.86
C GLY A 705 22.25 -37.83 22.38
N ALA A 706 21.03 -38.02 21.87
CA ALA A 706 19.84 -37.39 22.42
C ALA A 706 19.62 -37.78 23.90
N PRO A 707 19.09 -36.87 24.74
CA PRO A 707 18.69 -35.49 24.41
C PRO A 707 19.84 -34.47 24.50
N ALA A 708 21.08 -34.89 24.78
CA ALA A 708 22.21 -33.99 25.04
C ALA A 708 22.87 -33.43 23.77
N VAL A 709 22.61 -34.07 22.62
CA VAL A 709 23.12 -33.67 21.31
C VAL A 709 21.94 -33.66 20.33
N ASN A 710 21.81 -32.59 19.53
CA ASN A 710 20.77 -32.44 18.52
C ASN A 710 21.17 -33.05 17.17
N LEU A 711 20.28 -32.99 16.17
CA LEU A 711 20.51 -33.59 14.85
C LEU A 711 21.60 -32.86 14.03
N LEU A 712 22.01 -31.66 14.43
CA LEU A 712 23.16 -30.96 13.85
C LEU A 712 24.50 -31.46 14.43
N GLY A 713 24.47 -32.30 15.47
CA GLY A 713 25.65 -32.72 16.22
C GLY A 713 26.08 -31.73 17.30
N GLU A 714 25.26 -30.72 17.58
CA GLU A 714 25.53 -29.65 18.53
C GLU A 714 24.91 -29.94 19.90
N ALA A 715 25.44 -29.32 20.96
CA ALA A 715 25.04 -29.61 22.33
C ALA A 715 23.72 -28.94 22.73
N ASN A 716 22.92 -29.69 23.47
CA ASN A 716 21.75 -29.21 24.19
C ASN A 716 22.08 -29.11 25.70
N GLU A 717 21.66 -28.02 26.35
CA GLU A 717 21.94 -27.76 27.76
C GLU A 717 20.68 -27.33 28.50
N GLN A 718 20.43 -27.88 29.68
CA GLN A 718 19.29 -27.50 30.52
C GLN A 718 19.78 -27.14 31.92
N THR A 719 19.44 -25.93 32.37
CA THR A 719 19.89 -25.38 33.64
C THR A 719 18.71 -24.80 34.43
N GLY A 720 18.79 -24.80 35.76
CA GLY A 720 17.78 -24.18 36.64
C GLY A 720 16.45 -24.95 36.78
N PHE A 721 16.22 -25.99 35.99
CA PHE A 721 15.05 -26.87 36.13
C PHE A 721 15.16 -27.79 37.36
N SER A 722 14.03 -28.04 38.03
CA SER A 722 13.95 -29.01 39.12
C SER A 722 13.95 -30.46 38.60
N SER A 723 13.49 -30.67 37.37
CA SER A 723 13.58 -31.95 36.67
C SER A 723 13.69 -31.74 35.15
N VAL A 724 14.60 -32.49 34.52
CA VAL A 724 14.76 -32.57 33.07
C VAL A 724 14.79 -34.04 32.70
N ARG A 725 13.89 -34.46 31.80
CA ARG A 725 13.78 -35.86 31.40
C ARG A 725 13.43 -35.95 29.92
N ALA A 726 14.16 -36.77 29.17
CA ALA A 726 13.68 -37.19 27.85
C ALA A 726 12.57 -38.23 28.00
N CYS A 727 11.50 -38.01 27.26
CA CYS A 727 10.41 -38.93 27.07
C CYS A 727 10.56 -39.53 25.69
N PHE A 728 11.03 -40.78 25.65
CA PHE A 728 11.13 -41.55 24.42
C PHE A 728 9.94 -42.50 24.29
N GLU A 729 9.40 -42.69 23.09
CA GLU A 729 8.39 -43.72 22.76
C GLU A 729 7.22 -43.82 23.78
N ASN A 730 6.49 -42.73 24.03
CA ASN A 730 5.39 -42.67 25.03
C ASN A 730 5.82 -42.92 26.50
N GLY A 731 7.11 -42.89 26.82
CA GLY A 731 7.63 -43.03 28.19
C GLY A 731 7.26 -41.89 29.14
N CYS A 732 6.50 -40.90 28.63
CA CYS A 732 5.99 -39.75 29.35
C CYS A 732 4.76 -40.07 30.22
N ASP A 733 4.02 -41.16 29.95
CA ASP A 733 2.78 -41.65 30.58
C ASP A 733 1.61 -41.73 29.59
N ALA A 734 0.46 -42.23 30.06
CA ALA A 734 -0.71 -42.50 29.23
C ALA A 734 -1.48 -41.25 28.79
N SER A 735 -1.08 -40.06 29.22
CA SER A 735 -1.73 -38.80 28.81
C SER A 735 -1.03 -38.13 27.64
N PHE A 736 0.22 -38.51 27.35
CA PHE A 736 0.96 -38.03 26.17
C PHE A 736 0.71 -38.97 24.98
N ASP A 737 -0.23 -38.58 24.12
CA ASP A 737 -0.77 -39.41 23.03
C ASP A 737 0.07 -39.37 21.73
N HIS A 738 1.30 -38.84 21.79
CA HIS A 738 2.16 -38.55 20.64
C HIS A 738 3.25 -39.61 20.46
N PRO A 739 3.33 -40.32 19.30
CA PRO A 739 4.44 -41.23 18.99
C PRO A 739 5.72 -40.44 18.58
N HIS A 740 6.14 -39.51 19.42
CA HIS A 740 7.31 -38.64 19.25
C HIS A 740 8.12 -38.56 20.53
N ASP A 741 9.41 -38.28 20.37
CA ASP A 741 10.29 -38.00 21.49
C ASP A 741 10.11 -36.54 21.93
N ALA A 742 10.12 -36.30 23.24
CA ALA A 742 9.92 -34.97 23.82
C ALA A 742 10.77 -34.74 25.07
N LEU A 743 11.14 -33.49 25.32
CA LEU A 743 11.89 -33.08 26.50
C LEU A 743 10.93 -32.55 27.57
N LEU A 744 10.80 -33.28 28.67
CA LEU A 744 10.07 -32.85 29.86
C LEU A 744 10.92 -31.87 30.66
N LEU A 745 10.43 -30.65 30.79
CA LEU A 745 11.04 -29.56 31.54
C LEU A 745 10.12 -29.17 32.69
N SER A 746 10.58 -29.33 33.93
CA SER A 746 9.82 -28.95 35.13
C SER A 746 10.64 -28.02 36.03
N TRP A 747 9.97 -27.03 36.61
CA TRP A 747 10.56 -26.10 37.58
C TRP A 747 9.60 -25.90 38.76
N ASP A 748 10.18 -25.76 39.95
CA ASP A 748 9.44 -25.51 41.19
C ASP A 748 10.33 -24.66 42.11
N GLY A 749 10.00 -23.37 42.24
CA GLY A 749 10.75 -22.42 43.07
C GLY A 749 11.89 -21.68 42.36
N GLY A 750 11.94 -21.65 41.02
CA GLY A 750 12.97 -20.92 40.26
C GLY A 750 12.77 -20.99 38.74
N ALA A 751 13.48 -20.15 37.98
CA ALA A 751 13.46 -20.16 36.52
C ALA A 751 14.47 -21.16 35.94
N GLY A 752 14.10 -21.86 34.87
CA GLY A 752 14.96 -22.74 34.10
C GLY A 752 15.26 -22.17 32.70
N THR A 753 16.32 -22.65 32.07
CA THR A 753 16.66 -22.33 30.68
C THR A 753 17.09 -23.58 29.96
N ALA A 754 16.38 -23.90 28.88
CA ALA A 754 16.73 -24.96 27.93
C ALA A 754 17.36 -24.33 26.69
N ARG A 755 18.54 -24.79 26.31
CA ARG A 755 19.36 -24.27 25.22
C ARG A 755 19.58 -25.35 24.18
N TRP A 756 19.44 -24.97 22.91
CA TRP A 756 19.87 -25.74 21.74
C TRP A 756 20.95 -24.94 21.01
N SER A 757 22.15 -25.51 20.93
CA SER A 757 23.23 -24.89 20.14
C SER A 757 23.02 -25.16 18.65
N LEU A 758 23.27 -24.15 17.83
CA LEU A 758 23.02 -24.17 16.38
C LEU A 758 24.31 -24.14 15.56
N GLY A 759 25.47 -23.88 16.19
CA GLY A 759 26.77 -23.99 15.54
C GLY A 759 27.03 -22.96 14.44
N GLY A 760 26.38 -21.78 14.50
CA GLY A 760 26.50 -20.76 13.46
C GLY A 760 25.63 -21.07 12.24
N LEU A 761 24.44 -21.65 12.45
CA LEU A 761 23.51 -22.05 11.40
C LEU A 761 23.01 -20.85 10.60
N ASP A 762 23.11 -20.94 9.27
CA ASP A 762 22.55 -19.93 8.37
C ASP A 762 21.03 -20.10 8.25
N ALA A 763 20.29 -19.18 8.88
CA ALA A 763 18.84 -19.12 8.84
C ALA A 763 18.30 -18.05 7.86
N SER A 764 19.16 -17.48 7.00
CA SER A 764 18.77 -16.41 6.07
C SER A 764 17.77 -16.86 5.00
N GLY A 765 17.78 -18.15 4.66
CA GLY A 765 16.81 -18.78 3.75
C GLY A 765 15.48 -19.21 4.40
N HIS A 766 15.32 -18.99 5.71
CA HIS A 766 14.17 -19.45 6.47
C HIS A 766 13.30 -18.29 6.97
N ALA A 767 12.00 -18.52 7.00
CA ALA A 767 11.00 -17.55 7.41
C ALA A 767 10.80 -17.55 8.93
N ALA A 768 10.86 -18.72 9.57
CA ALA A 768 10.61 -18.86 11.00
C ALA A 768 11.49 -19.94 11.64
N LEU A 769 11.79 -19.75 12.93
CA LEU A 769 12.15 -20.84 13.83
C LEU A 769 10.87 -21.35 14.50
N SER A 770 10.65 -22.65 14.53
CA SER A 770 9.48 -23.26 15.15
C SER A 770 9.85 -24.35 16.13
N PHE A 771 8.99 -24.56 17.12
CA PHE A 771 9.05 -25.70 18.03
C PHE A 771 7.64 -26.12 18.42
N ARG A 772 7.47 -27.40 18.79
CA ARG A 772 6.22 -27.89 19.36
C ARG A 772 6.30 -27.94 20.88
N VAL A 773 5.25 -27.49 21.54
CA VAL A 773 5.16 -27.45 23.01
C VAL A 773 3.77 -27.84 23.49
N THR A 774 3.72 -28.51 24.65
CA THR A 774 2.50 -28.68 25.45
C THR A 774 2.83 -28.52 26.93
N SER A 775 1.89 -28.05 27.74
CA SER A 775 1.93 -28.17 29.20
C SER A 775 1.84 -29.64 29.56
N ARG A 776 2.21 -29.98 30.80
CA ARG A 776 2.13 -31.33 31.36
C ARG A 776 0.98 -31.45 32.38
N ILE A 777 0.20 -32.53 32.37
CA ILE A 777 -0.80 -32.83 33.41
C ILE A 777 -0.02 -33.12 34.68
N SER A 778 0.09 -32.12 35.54
CA SER A 778 0.88 -32.21 36.75
C SER A 778 0.43 -31.16 37.75
N THR A 779 0.65 -31.47 39.03
CA THR A 779 0.35 -30.53 40.12
C THR A 779 1.19 -29.26 40.06
N LEU A 780 2.29 -29.23 39.29
CA LEU A 780 3.10 -28.03 39.09
C LEU A 780 2.36 -26.96 38.28
N ASN A 781 1.42 -27.37 37.43
CA ASN A 781 0.61 -26.48 36.61
C ASN A 781 -0.73 -26.12 37.26
N ASP A 782 -1.05 -26.63 38.47
CA ASP A 782 -2.32 -26.30 39.14
C ASP A 782 -2.44 -24.79 39.38
N GLY A 783 -3.60 -24.24 39.01
CA GLY A 783 -3.95 -22.82 39.21
C GLY A 783 -3.35 -21.85 38.18
N LEU A 784 -2.62 -22.34 37.18
CA LEU A 784 -2.15 -21.54 36.07
C LEU A 784 -3.24 -21.43 35.00
N ALA A 785 -3.47 -20.23 34.47
CA ALA A 785 -4.43 -20.01 33.38
C ALA A 785 -3.75 -20.02 31.99
N GLU A 786 -2.46 -19.68 31.93
CA GLU A 786 -1.57 -19.79 30.77
C GLU A 786 -0.13 -20.05 31.26
N GLN A 787 0.74 -20.53 30.38
CA GLN A 787 2.18 -20.58 30.65
C GLN A 787 2.92 -19.60 29.73
N GLU A 788 3.83 -18.83 30.32
CA GLU A 788 4.63 -17.83 29.60
C GLU A 788 6.11 -18.23 29.60
N PHE A 789 6.77 -18.08 28.45
CA PHE A 789 8.17 -18.43 28.25
C PHE A 789 8.92 -17.31 27.55
N ALA A 790 10.19 -17.12 27.88
CA ALA A 790 11.09 -16.28 27.10
C ALA A 790 11.65 -17.10 25.95
N VAL A 791 11.51 -16.62 24.73
CA VAL A 791 12.31 -17.10 23.60
C VAL A 791 13.49 -16.15 23.44
N ARG A 792 14.69 -16.74 23.36
CA ARG A 792 15.91 -15.99 23.12
C ARG A 792 16.72 -16.61 21.97
N LEU A 793 17.04 -15.78 20.98
CA LEU A 793 17.92 -16.13 19.86
C LEU A 793 19.22 -15.35 20.00
N VAL A 794 20.35 -16.02 19.77
CA VAL A 794 21.67 -15.40 19.82
C VAL A 794 22.41 -15.71 18.52
N ASP A 795 22.97 -14.68 17.89
CA ASP A 795 23.82 -14.83 16.71
C ASP A 795 25.29 -15.09 17.08
N GLY A 796 26.12 -15.34 16.06
CA GLY A 796 27.55 -15.63 16.21
C GLY A 796 28.38 -14.47 16.76
N ASP A 797 27.87 -13.23 16.68
CA ASP A 797 28.49 -12.04 17.26
C ASP A 797 28.06 -11.80 18.73
N GLY A 798 27.10 -12.59 19.22
CA GLY A 798 26.56 -12.51 20.58
C GLY A 798 25.43 -11.50 20.74
N THR A 799 24.88 -10.97 19.64
CA THR A 799 23.67 -10.14 19.66
C THR A 799 22.48 -11.00 20.07
N VAL A 800 21.64 -10.45 20.94
CA VAL A 800 20.53 -11.17 21.56
C VAL A 800 19.21 -10.56 21.12
N VAL A 801 18.29 -11.42 20.68
CA VAL A 801 16.87 -11.11 20.54
C VAL A 801 16.12 -11.90 21.59
N GLU A 802 15.34 -11.24 22.45
CA GLU A 802 14.57 -11.89 23.52
C GLU A 802 13.16 -11.29 23.60
N PHE A 803 12.15 -12.16 23.67
CA PHE A 803 10.75 -11.77 23.80
C PHE A 803 9.91 -12.88 24.46
N PRO A 804 8.78 -12.53 25.11
CA PRO A 804 7.83 -13.52 25.60
C PRO A 804 7.12 -14.23 24.44
N VAL A 805 6.89 -15.53 24.54
CA VAL A 805 6.19 -16.33 23.53
C VAL A 805 4.80 -15.74 23.19
N SER A 806 4.10 -15.16 24.17
CA SER A 806 2.79 -14.51 23.94
C SER A 806 2.82 -13.34 22.95
N THR A 807 4.00 -12.79 22.62
CA THR A 807 4.12 -11.78 21.56
C THR A 807 3.92 -12.34 20.15
N VAL A 808 4.19 -13.63 19.96
CA VAL A 808 4.01 -14.33 18.68
C VAL A 808 2.81 -15.26 18.70
N ARG A 809 2.52 -15.89 19.85
CA ARG A 809 1.42 -16.84 20.00
C ARG A 809 1.08 -17.06 21.47
N ARG A 810 -0.21 -17.14 21.82
CA ARG A 810 -0.58 -17.64 23.15
C ARG A 810 -0.36 -19.14 23.26
N VAL A 811 0.34 -19.55 24.32
CA VAL A 811 0.43 -20.95 24.73
C VAL A 811 -0.52 -21.12 25.92
N PRO A 812 -1.79 -21.51 25.68
CA PRO A 812 -2.80 -21.59 26.73
C PRO A 812 -2.38 -22.61 27.79
N HIS A 813 -2.97 -22.52 28.99
CA HIS A 813 -2.89 -23.62 29.94
C HIS A 813 -3.74 -24.78 29.42
N LEU A 814 -3.10 -25.92 29.22
CA LEU A 814 -3.64 -26.96 28.35
C LEU A 814 -4.64 -27.90 29.02
N TYR A 815 -5.07 -27.60 30.25
CA TYR A 815 -6.00 -28.43 31.00
C TYR A 815 -7.16 -27.60 31.54
N ALA A 816 -8.30 -27.63 30.85
CA ALA A 816 -9.54 -27.72 31.62
C ALA A 816 -9.38 -28.96 32.51
N ALA A 817 -9.63 -28.87 33.81
CA ALA A 817 -9.25 -29.86 34.84
C ALA A 817 -9.68 -31.33 34.58
N GLU A 818 -10.39 -31.58 33.49
CA GLU A 818 -11.05 -32.82 33.11
C GLU A 818 -10.58 -33.38 31.73
N GLN A 819 -9.75 -32.65 30.95
CA GLN A 819 -9.12 -33.17 29.72
C GLN A 819 -7.92 -34.08 30.04
N ARG A 820 -7.81 -35.22 29.34
CA ARG A 820 -6.84 -36.30 29.64
C ARG A 820 -5.64 -36.42 28.71
N SER A 821 -5.59 -35.61 27.64
CA SER A 821 -4.58 -35.69 26.59
C SER A 821 -3.72 -34.43 26.55
N GLU A 822 -2.41 -34.62 26.48
CA GLU A 822 -1.41 -33.56 26.32
C GLU A 822 -1.11 -33.40 24.83
N VAL A 823 -1.56 -32.29 24.24
CA VAL A 823 -1.51 -32.11 22.78
C VAL A 823 -0.50 -31.04 22.41
N LEU A 824 0.52 -31.43 21.66
CA LEU A 824 1.55 -30.54 21.13
C LEU A 824 0.95 -29.48 20.20
N GLN A 825 1.37 -28.23 20.43
CA GLN A 825 1.05 -27.08 19.60
C GLN A 825 2.33 -26.49 19.02
N THR A 826 2.28 -25.99 17.79
CA THR A 826 3.43 -25.31 17.17
C THR A 826 3.47 -23.84 17.58
N VAL A 827 4.61 -23.41 18.11
CA VAL A 827 4.98 -22.00 18.26
C VAL A 827 5.89 -21.63 17.09
N ARG A 828 5.61 -20.50 16.43
CA ARG A 828 6.39 -20.01 15.30
C ARG A 828 6.94 -18.62 15.60
N VAL A 829 8.25 -18.51 15.51
CA VAL A 829 9.02 -17.30 15.75
C VAL A 829 9.46 -16.75 14.40
N PRO A 830 8.88 -15.63 13.93
CA PRO A 830 9.22 -15.08 12.63
C PRO A 830 10.62 -14.45 12.68
N LEU A 831 11.51 -14.81 11.76
CA LEU A 831 12.92 -14.36 11.81
C LEU A 831 13.14 -12.96 11.21
N GLU A 832 12.41 -12.63 10.14
CA GLU A 832 12.60 -11.36 9.41
C GLU A 832 12.16 -10.10 10.19
N PRO A 833 10.99 -10.08 10.86
CA PRO A 833 10.60 -8.94 11.70
C PRO A 833 11.59 -8.72 12.85
N LEU A 834 12.10 -9.80 13.45
CA LEU A 834 13.04 -9.72 14.57
C LEU A 834 14.36 -9.05 14.18
N ALA A 835 14.92 -9.39 13.01
CA ALA A 835 16.12 -8.74 12.50
C ALA A 835 15.91 -7.23 12.25
N THR A 836 14.70 -6.84 11.86
CA THR A 836 14.34 -5.43 11.66
C THR A 836 14.18 -4.70 13.00
N TRP A 837 13.66 -5.37 14.03
CA TRP A 837 13.47 -4.80 15.37
C TRP A 837 14.75 -4.72 16.20
N THR A 838 15.74 -5.56 15.90
CA THR A 838 17.01 -5.62 16.64
C THR A 838 18.20 -5.37 15.68
N PRO A 839 18.55 -4.10 15.43
CA PRO A 839 19.67 -3.74 14.55
C PRO A 839 20.97 -4.43 14.97
N GLY A 840 21.62 -5.10 14.02
CA GLY A 840 22.88 -5.83 14.24
C GLY A 840 22.71 -7.32 14.52
N PHE A 841 21.47 -7.83 14.66
CA PHE A 841 21.22 -9.27 14.72
C PHE A 841 21.42 -9.91 13.34
N ASP A 842 22.37 -10.85 13.23
CA ASP A 842 22.67 -11.57 11.99
C ASP A 842 22.09 -12.99 11.98
N ARG A 843 21.01 -13.17 11.21
CA ARG A 843 20.38 -14.48 11.01
C ARG A 843 21.19 -15.44 10.14
N GLY A 844 22.27 -14.99 9.50
CA GLY A 844 23.16 -15.82 8.70
C GLY A 844 24.12 -16.68 9.53
N VAL A 845 24.20 -16.45 10.84
CA VAL A 845 25.12 -17.12 11.75
C VAL A 845 24.49 -17.37 13.12
N LEU A 846 23.31 -18.01 13.18
CA LEU A 846 22.65 -18.28 14.47
C LEU A 846 23.51 -19.22 15.35
N ASP A 847 23.86 -18.76 16.56
CA ASP A 847 24.65 -19.54 17.52
C ASP A 847 23.78 -20.48 18.35
N ARG A 848 22.64 -20.00 18.85
CA ARG A 848 21.77 -20.79 19.72
C ARG A 848 20.35 -20.26 19.83
N PHE A 849 19.46 -21.18 20.18
CA PHE A 849 18.08 -20.92 20.63
C PHE A 849 17.95 -21.31 22.11
N GLU A 850 17.33 -20.44 22.90
CA GLU A 850 17.07 -20.64 24.33
C GLU A 850 15.58 -20.45 24.63
N LEU A 851 15.03 -21.36 25.44
CA LEU A 851 13.70 -21.28 26.03
C LEU A 851 13.84 -21.09 27.54
N GLY A 852 13.50 -19.90 28.01
CA GLY A 852 13.51 -19.53 29.42
C GLY A 852 12.13 -19.66 30.08
N THR A 853 12.09 -20.14 31.32
CA THR A 853 10.87 -20.21 32.14
C THR A 853 10.89 -19.15 33.25
N GLY A 854 9.84 -19.07 34.07
CA GLY A 854 9.81 -18.16 35.22
C GLY A 854 9.34 -16.73 34.91
N LEU A 855 8.82 -16.47 33.71
CA LEU A 855 8.19 -15.19 33.36
C LEU A 855 6.82 -15.02 34.03
N ALA A 856 6.32 -13.78 34.06
CA ALA A 856 4.98 -13.41 34.54
C ALA A 856 4.60 -13.92 35.96
N GLY A 857 5.59 -14.23 36.80
CA GLY A 857 5.38 -14.77 38.15
C GLY A 857 5.18 -16.30 38.21
N HIS A 858 5.32 -17.02 37.09
CA HIS A 858 5.26 -18.48 37.02
C HIS A 858 6.53 -19.14 37.58
N THR A 859 6.71 -19.11 38.90
CA THR A 859 7.87 -19.73 39.57
C THR A 859 7.85 -21.25 39.60
N ARG A 860 6.78 -21.86 39.09
CA ARG A 860 6.63 -23.31 38.93
C ARG A 860 5.85 -23.62 37.65
N GLY A 861 6.10 -24.79 37.10
CA GLY A 861 5.40 -25.31 35.92
C GLY A 861 6.07 -26.54 35.34
N SER A 862 5.42 -27.13 34.35
CA SER A 862 5.94 -28.29 33.63
C SER A 862 5.42 -28.34 32.19
N ILE A 863 6.33 -28.59 31.25
CA ILE A 863 6.07 -28.64 29.81
C ILE A 863 6.81 -29.79 29.13
N LEU A 864 6.34 -30.14 27.94
CA LEU A 864 7.01 -30.98 26.96
C LEU A 864 7.31 -30.15 25.72
N VAL A 865 8.54 -30.24 25.23
CA VAL A 865 9.01 -29.53 24.02
C VAL A 865 9.66 -30.51 23.06
N THR A 866 9.43 -30.35 21.77
CA THR A 866 10.05 -31.14 20.69
C THR A 866 10.03 -30.37 19.35
N ASP A 867 10.56 -30.99 18.29
CA ASP A 867 10.60 -30.50 16.90
C ASP A 867 11.05 -29.04 16.78
N VAL A 868 12.26 -28.76 17.25
CA VAL A 868 12.93 -27.49 16.95
C VAL A 868 13.34 -27.51 15.48
N GLU A 869 12.81 -26.59 14.70
CA GLU A 869 12.98 -26.56 13.24
C GLU A 869 13.19 -25.13 12.72
N LEU A 870 13.86 -24.99 11.58
CA LEU A 870 13.75 -23.81 10.73
C LEU A 870 12.79 -24.09 9.58
N ALA A 871 11.82 -23.22 9.37
CA ALA A 871 10.76 -23.39 8.37
C ALA A 871 10.82 -22.30 7.28
N SER A 872 10.48 -22.68 6.06
CA SER A 872 10.31 -21.80 4.89
C SER A 872 8.89 -21.94 4.33
N TYR A 873 8.38 -20.89 3.69
CA TYR A 873 7.00 -20.83 3.16
C TYR A 873 6.96 -20.54 1.67
#